data_AF-A0A8T9ZZM0-F1
#
_entry.id   AF-A0A8T9ZZM0-F1
#
_cell.length_a   1.000
_cell.length_b   1.000
_cell.length_c   1.000
_cell.angle_alpha   90.00
_cell.angle_beta   90.00
_cell.angle_gamma   90.00
#
_symmetry.space_group_name_H-M   'P 1'
#
loop_
_entity.id
_entity.type
_entity.pdbx_description
1 polymer ?
#
loop_
_entity_poly.entity_id
_entity_poly.type
_entity_poly.pdbx_seq_one_letter_code
_entity_poly.pdbx_strand_id
1 'polypeptide(L)'
;MTSYQSELGGRTNVAEELAESQRSISIAEFFEKNKHMLGFDSGARGLVTAVKEAVDNALDATEEAGILPDIYVGIREEGDYYRVIVEDNGPGITKEQLPKVFGKLLYGSRFHVREQKRGQQGIGISAAVLYSQLTSGKPAMVTSRTEGDSAAQYFELIIDTDTNEPEISVDTTTTWDRPHGTRIELEMEANMRARQQLHDYIKHTAVVNPHARIEFEEPRERLKFERVTDQLPAETEEIRPHPHGIELGSLIKLLDETDSYSISGFLQDEFTRVGQKTADSIITAFVDRHFGRELSWRSPERSAIETAVTDAVTNKSDEATAAFAQRVGTAITERDRIAHHELVDIVANAAEHVKSESGATFGTAARKTTVGAVWSVLTDDIESDLYRIVDETTTSRKDTETIEGMARRIAVKFEDVERHRLRKETVASFVARAAEQTETHDGTAFGETAQENVVSGIWSVCRSIPDDPPEVRAVASDRDTASSLLEAMRETDILAPPTDCLAPITETLVEEGLRKEFNADFYASTTRDAEVHGGDPFIVEAGIAYGGEIKSEGRIDVLRFANRVPLVYQRGACATSDVIQDINWRNYELDQPGGSGTPNGPAVVMIHVASTNVPFTSESKDAIANVPEIEREIELALRSAARELKRYLKKRRTLEQRQRKRNVIADILPTMADKLADMTERESLAIEDSLARIMNNVLVERTVENDGVRLVVTNHSDSVAELALTDIVSVDPGDIENATVVEMDGEWFVKWDPSVRSGEQAAIEYDVNGNASFDISVEGIEPEKLSINA
;
A
#
# COMPACT_ATOMS: atom_id res chain seq x y z
N MET A 1 -34.31 -19.83 -28.96
CA MET A 1 -34.74 -21.02 -28.18
C MET A 1 -35.55 -21.95 -29.08
N THR A 2 -34.90 -22.99 -29.60
CA THR A 2 -35.55 -24.16 -30.19
C THR A 2 -34.97 -25.36 -29.46
N SER A 3 -35.64 -25.80 -28.40
CA SER A 3 -35.25 -27.00 -27.68
C SER A 3 -35.58 -28.20 -28.55
N TYR A 4 -34.59 -28.77 -29.22
CA TYR A 4 -34.66 -30.16 -29.62
C TYR A 4 -34.54 -30.99 -28.35
N GLN A 5 -35.68 -31.29 -27.71
CA GLN A 5 -35.76 -32.40 -26.78
C GLN A 5 -35.67 -33.68 -27.60
N SER A 6 -34.48 -34.26 -27.67
CA SER A 6 -34.30 -35.63 -28.14
C SER A 6 -35.05 -36.56 -27.17
N GLU A 7 -36.02 -37.30 -27.69
CA GLU A 7 -36.71 -38.35 -26.94
C GLU A 7 -35.68 -39.38 -26.47
N LEU A 8 -35.60 -39.57 -25.15
CA LEU A 8 -34.73 -40.56 -24.49
C LEU A 8 -35.17 -41.97 -24.89
N GLY A 9 -34.47 -42.53 -25.89
CA GLY A 9 -34.67 -43.88 -26.40
C GLY A 9 -33.94 -44.92 -25.56
N GLY A 10 -34.72 -45.62 -24.73
CA GLY A 10 -34.47 -46.97 -24.17
C GLY A 10 -33.05 -47.56 -24.15
N ARG A 11 -32.52 -47.70 -22.93
CA ARG A 11 -31.54 -48.71 -22.48
C ARG A 11 -30.16 -48.67 -23.15
N THR A 12 -29.50 -47.53 -23.03
CA THR A 12 -28.05 -47.45 -22.82
C THR A 12 -27.79 -46.39 -21.74
N ASN A 13 -26.64 -46.47 -21.07
CA ASN A 13 -26.36 -45.89 -19.77
C ASN A 13 -26.61 -44.35 -19.74
N VAL A 14 -27.60 -43.86 -18.98
CA VAL A 14 -27.92 -42.42 -18.86
C VAL A 14 -26.70 -41.59 -18.47
N ALA A 15 -25.76 -42.18 -17.72
CA ALA A 15 -24.49 -41.53 -17.38
C ALA A 15 -23.55 -41.36 -18.59
N GLU A 16 -23.54 -42.28 -19.55
CA GLU A 16 -22.77 -42.17 -20.80
C GLU A 16 -23.40 -41.15 -21.75
N GLU A 17 -24.73 -41.13 -21.87
CA GLU A 17 -25.44 -40.09 -22.65
C GLU A 17 -25.27 -38.68 -22.04
N LEU A 18 -25.30 -38.56 -20.71
CA LEU A 18 -24.99 -37.31 -20.01
C LEU A 18 -23.52 -36.93 -20.17
N ALA A 19 -22.58 -37.88 -20.14
CA ALA A 19 -21.16 -37.63 -20.37
C ALA A 19 -20.88 -37.19 -21.82
N GLU A 20 -21.53 -37.80 -22.81
CA GLU A 20 -21.45 -37.38 -24.23
C GLU A 20 -22.02 -35.97 -24.45
N SER A 21 -22.94 -35.52 -23.59
CA SER A 21 -23.47 -34.15 -23.63
C SER A 21 -22.55 -33.10 -22.99
N GLN A 22 -21.54 -33.51 -22.23
CA GLN A 22 -20.57 -32.59 -21.63
C GLN A 22 -19.62 -32.06 -22.70
N ARG A 23 -19.56 -30.74 -22.85
CA ARG A 23 -18.64 -30.05 -23.77
C ARG A 23 -17.76 -29.09 -23.00
N SER A 24 -16.46 -29.10 -23.29
CA SER A 24 -15.55 -28.03 -22.90
C SER A 24 -15.81 -26.82 -23.79
N ILE A 25 -15.80 -25.63 -23.21
CA ILE A 25 -15.85 -24.37 -23.95
C ILE A 25 -14.47 -23.73 -23.94
N SER A 26 -14.13 -23.02 -25.01
CA SER A 26 -12.90 -22.24 -25.03
C SER A 26 -13.03 -21.00 -24.12
N ILE A 27 -11.91 -20.38 -23.79
CA ILE A 27 -11.89 -19.10 -23.05
C ILE A 27 -12.58 -17.99 -23.84
N ALA A 28 -12.37 -17.95 -25.17
CA ALA A 28 -13.01 -16.99 -26.04
C ALA A 28 -14.53 -17.17 -26.07
N GLU A 29 -15.01 -18.42 -26.14
CA GLU A 29 -16.44 -18.76 -26.08
C GLU A 29 -17.04 -18.40 -24.70
N PHE A 30 -16.30 -18.60 -23.62
CA PHE A 30 -16.71 -18.19 -22.27
C PHE A 30 -16.95 -16.67 -22.20
N PHE A 31 -16.03 -15.87 -22.73
CA PHE A 31 -16.15 -14.41 -22.73
C PHE A 31 -17.18 -13.88 -23.73
N GLU A 32 -17.36 -14.55 -24.87
CA GLU A 32 -18.45 -14.27 -25.80
C GLU A 32 -19.81 -14.37 -25.11
N LYS A 33 -20.00 -15.39 -24.26
CA LYS A 33 -21.23 -15.58 -23.47
C LYS A 33 -21.31 -14.65 -22.27
N ASN A 34 -20.17 -14.21 -21.72
CA ASN A 34 -20.08 -13.42 -20.48
C ASN A 34 -19.42 -12.04 -20.68
N LYS A 35 -19.80 -11.32 -21.74
CA LYS A 35 -19.23 -9.99 -22.11
C LYS A 35 -19.23 -8.98 -20.95
N HIS A 36 -20.20 -9.11 -20.05
CA HIS A 36 -20.35 -8.26 -18.88
C HIS A 36 -19.17 -8.36 -17.89
N MET A 37 -18.54 -9.54 -17.78
CA MET A 37 -17.38 -9.75 -16.90
C MET A 37 -16.16 -8.94 -17.37
N LEU A 38 -16.09 -8.61 -18.66
CA LEU A 38 -15.01 -7.83 -19.26
C LEU A 38 -15.33 -6.33 -19.32
N GLY A 39 -16.43 -5.89 -18.70
CA GLY A 39 -16.85 -4.48 -18.74
C GLY A 39 -17.54 -4.07 -20.05
N PHE A 40 -17.96 -5.02 -20.90
CA PHE A 40 -18.70 -4.78 -22.14
C PHE A 40 -20.21 -5.00 -21.98
N ASP A 41 -20.80 -4.43 -20.91
CA ASP A 41 -22.23 -4.58 -20.58
C ASP A 41 -23.18 -3.86 -21.55
N SER A 42 -22.73 -2.73 -22.09
CA SER A 42 -23.54 -1.82 -22.90
C SER A 42 -22.65 -1.07 -23.88
N GLY A 43 -23.20 -0.64 -25.03
CA GLY A 43 -22.42 0.10 -26.03
C GLY A 43 -21.81 1.42 -25.52
N ALA A 44 -22.35 2.02 -24.45
CA ALA A 44 -21.75 3.20 -23.83
C ALA A 44 -20.50 2.85 -23.02
N ARG A 45 -20.56 1.79 -22.21
CA ARG A 45 -19.43 1.33 -21.38
C ARG A 45 -18.37 0.65 -22.23
N GLY A 46 -18.78 -0.16 -23.21
CA GLY A 46 -17.88 -0.88 -24.11
C GLY A 46 -16.95 0.06 -24.89
N LEU A 47 -17.44 1.25 -25.29
CA LEU A 47 -16.61 2.28 -25.91
C LEU A 47 -15.49 2.77 -24.97
N VAL A 48 -15.84 3.08 -23.72
CA VAL A 48 -14.87 3.54 -22.70
C VAL A 48 -13.87 2.44 -22.38
N THR A 49 -14.33 1.20 -22.22
CA THR A 49 -13.47 0.03 -21.97
C THR A 49 -12.50 -0.20 -23.12
N ALA A 50 -12.95 -0.15 -24.38
CA ALA A 50 -12.06 -0.33 -25.53
C ALA A 50 -10.98 0.76 -25.62
N VAL A 51 -11.35 2.02 -25.39
CA VAL A 51 -10.38 3.13 -25.34
C VAL A 51 -9.40 2.93 -24.18
N LYS A 52 -9.90 2.56 -23.00
CA LYS A 52 -9.07 2.30 -21.80
C LYS A 52 -8.01 1.24 -22.08
N GLU A 53 -8.42 0.07 -22.55
CA GLU A 53 -7.49 -1.04 -22.80
C GLU A 53 -6.48 -0.72 -23.91
N ALA A 54 -6.87 0.06 -24.93
CA ALA A 54 -5.95 0.46 -26.00
C ALA A 54 -4.94 1.51 -25.53
N VAL A 55 -5.37 2.53 -24.78
CA VAL A 55 -4.50 3.59 -24.26
C VAL A 55 -3.54 3.07 -23.20
N ASP A 56 -4.00 2.21 -22.27
CA ASP A 56 -3.16 1.63 -21.24
C ASP A 56 -2.04 0.77 -21.84
N ASN A 57 -2.34 -0.01 -22.89
CA ASN A 57 -1.33 -0.80 -23.60
C ASN A 57 -0.34 0.07 -24.40
N ALA A 58 -0.81 1.16 -25.00
CA ALA A 58 0.06 2.12 -25.68
C ALA A 58 1.05 2.77 -24.70
N LEU A 59 0.58 3.21 -23.52
CA LEU A 59 1.42 3.78 -22.47
C LEU A 59 2.48 2.78 -22.00
N ASP A 60 2.06 1.54 -21.67
CA ASP A 60 2.98 0.49 -21.23
C ASP A 60 4.07 0.22 -22.29
N ALA A 61 3.69 0.08 -23.57
CA ALA A 61 4.63 -0.19 -24.65
C ALA A 61 5.65 0.94 -24.87
N THR A 62 5.23 2.20 -24.73
CA THR A 62 6.14 3.35 -24.82
C THR A 62 7.10 3.43 -23.62
N GLU A 63 6.59 3.24 -22.40
CA GLU A 63 7.38 3.34 -21.17
C GLU A 63 8.42 2.22 -21.07
N GLU A 64 8.05 0.98 -21.40
CA GLU A 64 8.98 -0.16 -21.44
C GLU A 64 10.10 0.00 -22.49
N ALA A 65 9.85 0.78 -23.54
CA ALA A 65 10.85 1.08 -24.57
C ALA A 65 11.69 2.34 -24.26
N GLY A 66 11.46 3.00 -23.12
CA GLY A 66 12.14 4.26 -22.79
C GLY A 66 11.72 5.42 -23.69
N ILE A 67 10.53 5.36 -24.31
CA ILE A 67 10.01 6.37 -25.24
C ILE A 67 8.96 7.22 -24.53
N LEU A 68 9.06 8.54 -24.64
CA LEU A 68 8.05 9.44 -24.10
C LEU A 68 6.72 9.31 -24.88
N PRO A 69 5.60 8.94 -24.22
CA PRO A 69 4.35 8.62 -24.91
C PRO A 69 3.76 9.80 -25.68
N ASP A 70 3.38 9.54 -26.94
CA ASP A 70 2.61 10.44 -27.81
C ASP A 70 1.46 9.62 -28.43
N ILE A 71 0.29 9.74 -27.82
CA ILE A 71 -0.88 8.90 -28.11
C ILE A 71 -1.98 9.75 -28.75
N TYR A 72 -2.51 9.29 -29.88
CA TYR A 72 -3.71 9.81 -30.51
C TYR A 72 -4.88 8.84 -30.29
N VAL A 73 -6.01 9.37 -29.84
CA VAL A 73 -7.26 8.65 -29.63
C VAL A 73 -8.35 9.33 -30.45
N GLY A 74 -8.84 8.65 -31.49
CA GLY A 74 -9.90 9.13 -32.37
C GLY A 74 -11.17 8.31 -32.26
N ILE A 75 -12.32 8.96 -32.19
CA ILE A 75 -13.63 8.31 -32.27
C ILE A 75 -14.42 8.93 -33.43
N ARG A 76 -14.83 8.09 -34.37
CA ARG A 76 -15.61 8.50 -35.55
C ARG A 76 -16.94 7.77 -35.60
N GLU A 77 -17.98 8.46 -36.05
CA GLU A 77 -19.30 7.90 -36.29
C GLU A 77 -19.34 7.34 -37.72
N GLU A 78 -19.63 6.04 -37.86
CA GLU A 78 -19.65 5.28 -39.12
C GLU A 78 -21.01 4.58 -39.25
N GLY A 79 -22.03 5.36 -39.62
CA GLY A 79 -23.40 4.86 -39.74
C GLY A 79 -23.96 4.40 -38.39
N ASP A 80 -24.22 3.10 -38.26
CA ASP A 80 -24.74 2.48 -37.03
C ASP A 80 -23.62 2.10 -36.04
N TYR A 81 -22.34 2.28 -36.41
CA TYR A 81 -21.17 1.90 -35.63
C TYR A 81 -20.33 3.12 -35.25
N TYR A 82 -19.46 2.93 -34.26
CA TYR A 82 -18.38 3.85 -33.98
C TYR A 82 -17.04 3.17 -34.29
N ARG A 83 -16.16 3.91 -34.95
CA ARG A 83 -14.78 3.50 -35.16
C ARG A 83 -13.89 4.15 -34.10
N VAL A 84 -13.31 3.33 -33.26
CA VAL A 84 -12.28 3.72 -32.27
C VAL A 84 -10.92 3.54 -32.92
N ILE A 85 -10.09 4.58 -32.85
CA ILE A 85 -8.74 4.61 -33.40
C ILE A 85 -7.80 4.96 -32.24
N VAL A 86 -6.81 4.12 -31.96
CA VAL A 86 -5.73 4.45 -31.02
C VAL A 86 -4.41 4.26 -31.72
N GLU A 87 -3.57 5.27 -31.65
CA GLU A 87 -2.26 5.33 -32.31
C GLU A 87 -1.19 5.77 -31.32
N ASP A 88 -0.08 5.05 -31.26
CA ASP A 88 1.05 5.32 -30.37
C ASP A 88 2.37 5.54 -31.15
N ASN A 89 3.40 6.02 -30.43
CA ASN A 89 4.80 6.07 -30.87
C ASN A 89 5.67 5.01 -30.16
N GLY A 90 5.11 3.89 -29.75
CA GLY A 90 5.86 2.81 -29.11
C GLY A 90 6.86 2.13 -30.06
N PRO A 91 7.50 1.03 -29.62
CA PRO A 91 8.50 0.32 -30.42
C PRO A 91 7.92 -0.41 -31.64
N GLY A 92 6.58 -0.50 -31.75
CA GLY A 92 5.89 -1.35 -32.72
C GLY A 92 5.91 -2.83 -32.31
N ILE A 93 5.20 -3.66 -33.08
CA ILE A 93 5.05 -5.09 -32.83
C ILE A 93 5.53 -5.85 -34.07
N THR A 94 6.35 -6.87 -33.83
CA THR A 94 6.87 -7.76 -34.89
C THR A 94 5.74 -8.49 -35.62
N LYS A 95 5.97 -8.80 -36.90
CA LYS A 95 4.99 -9.47 -37.76
C LYS A 95 4.46 -10.78 -37.17
N GLU A 96 5.32 -11.55 -36.51
CA GLU A 96 4.99 -12.85 -35.93
C GLU A 96 4.16 -12.75 -34.64
N GLN A 97 4.30 -11.65 -33.88
CA GLN A 97 3.64 -11.45 -32.60
C GLN A 97 2.33 -10.69 -32.72
N LEU A 98 2.21 -9.80 -33.72
CA LEU A 98 1.05 -8.92 -33.88
C LEU A 98 -0.28 -9.69 -33.89
N PRO A 99 -0.48 -10.77 -34.67
CA PRO A 99 -1.74 -11.50 -34.63
C PRO A 99 -2.05 -12.13 -33.26
N LYS A 100 -1.03 -12.56 -32.52
CA LYS A 100 -1.21 -13.20 -31.20
C LYS A 100 -1.57 -12.18 -30.13
N VAL A 101 -0.99 -10.99 -30.16
CA VAL A 101 -1.26 -9.92 -29.18
C VAL A 101 -2.72 -9.47 -29.23
N PHE A 102 -3.30 -9.34 -30.43
CA PHE A 102 -4.66 -8.84 -30.60
C PHE A 102 -5.73 -9.93 -30.77
N GLY A 103 -5.33 -11.11 -31.24
CA GLY A 103 -6.26 -12.17 -31.61
C GLY A 103 -6.24 -13.41 -30.72
N LYS A 104 -5.51 -13.38 -29.60
CA LYS A 104 -5.48 -14.46 -28.61
C LYS A 104 -5.77 -13.92 -27.22
N LEU A 105 -6.76 -14.50 -26.54
CA LEU A 105 -7.03 -14.20 -25.13
C LEU A 105 -6.06 -14.97 -24.23
N LEU A 106 -5.73 -14.36 -23.10
CA LEU A 106 -4.72 -14.85 -22.16
C LEU A 106 -3.32 -14.98 -22.78
N TYR A 107 -2.97 -14.07 -23.70
CA TYR A 107 -1.66 -14.04 -24.34
C TYR A 107 -0.95 -12.72 -24.04
N GLY A 108 0.31 -12.82 -23.61
CA GLY A 108 1.12 -11.65 -23.27
C GLY A 108 2.33 -12.04 -22.43
N SER A 109 3.31 -11.14 -22.36
CA SER A 109 4.50 -11.29 -21.51
C SER A 109 4.20 -11.16 -20.00
N ARG A 110 2.96 -10.82 -19.63
CA ARG A 110 2.58 -10.30 -18.31
C ARG A 110 2.07 -11.35 -17.29
N PHE A 111 2.03 -12.64 -17.64
CA PHE A 111 1.40 -13.68 -16.80
C PHE A 111 2.25 -14.24 -15.65
N HIS A 112 3.56 -14.04 -15.71
CA HIS A 112 4.50 -14.70 -14.81
C HIS A 112 5.32 -13.73 -13.98
N VAL A 113 5.24 -12.43 -14.28
CA VAL A 113 6.09 -11.40 -13.72
C VAL A 113 5.34 -10.65 -12.62
N ARG A 114 5.84 -10.70 -11.39
CA ARG A 114 5.31 -9.91 -10.26
C ARG A 114 5.98 -8.55 -10.20
N GLU A 115 5.53 -7.65 -11.06
CA GLU A 115 5.92 -6.24 -11.10
C GLU A 115 4.69 -5.36 -11.32
N GLN A 116 4.77 -4.08 -10.95
CA GLN A 116 3.67 -3.13 -11.18
C GLN A 116 3.45 -2.88 -12.67
N LYS A 117 2.25 -3.19 -13.17
CA LYS A 117 1.79 -2.85 -14.53
C LYS A 117 0.34 -2.37 -14.55
N ARG A 118 -0.05 -1.65 -15.61
CA ARG A 118 -1.44 -1.23 -15.86
C ARG A 118 -2.33 -2.43 -16.17
N GLY A 119 -1.87 -3.35 -17.03
CA GLY A 119 -2.58 -4.58 -17.41
C GLY A 119 -2.06 -5.85 -16.73
N GLN A 120 -2.89 -6.53 -15.93
CA GLN A 120 -2.49 -7.72 -15.15
C GLN A 120 -2.69 -9.09 -15.83
N GLN A 121 -3.64 -9.22 -16.77
CA GLN A 121 -4.15 -10.56 -17.17
C GLN A 121 -4.07 -10.85 -18.67
N GLY A 122 -3.49 -9.99 -19.51
CA GLY A 122 -3.37 -10.23 -20.97
C GLY A 122 -4.71 -10.50 -21.70
N ILE A 123 -5.80 -9.91 -21.20
CA ILE A 123 -7.17 -10.04 -21.78
C ILE A 123 -7.60 -8.77 -22.49
N GLY A 124 -7.11 -7.60 -22.03
CA GLY A 124 -7.68 -6.28 -22.30
C GLY A 124 -8.00 -5.98 -23.76
N ILE A 125 -6.97 -5.89 -24.60
CA ILE A 125 -7.17 -5.47 -26.00
C ILE A 125 -7.84 -6.55 -26.84
N SER A 126 -7.53 -7.83 -26.60
CA SER A 126 -8.19 -8.97 -27.27
C SER A 126 -9.68 -9.02 -26.94
N ALA A 127 -10.09 -8.61 -25.73
CA ALA A 127 -11.50 -8.47 -25.38
C ALA A 127 -12.19 -7.35 -26.16
N ALA A 128 -11.52 -6.22 -26.41
CA ALA A 128 -12.05 -5.16 -27.26
C ALA A 128 -12.21 -5.61 -28.72
N VAL A 129 -11.25 -6.39 -29.24
CA VAL A 129 -11.31 -7.03 -30.58
C VAL A 129 -12.48 -8.03 -30.64
N LEU A 130 -12.64 -8.87 -29.62
CA LEU A 130 -13.77 -9.81 -29.55
C LEU A 130 -15.10 -9.06 -29.53
N TYR A 131 -15.21 -7.97 -28.74
CA TYR A 131 -16.42 -7.17 -28.68
C TYR A 131 -16.74 -6.48 -30.01
N SER A 132 -15.73 -5.90 -30.70
CA SER A 132 -15.93 -5.30 -32.01
C SER A 132 -16.42 -6.33 -33.02
N GLN A 133 -15.77 -7.50 -33.10
CA GLN A 133 -16.16 -8.59 -33.97
C GLN A 133 -17.59 -9.07 -33.69
N LEU A 134 -17.97 -9.24 -32.44
CA LEU A 134 -19.30 -9.74 -32.07
C LEU A 134 -20.43 -8.74 -32.31
N THR A 135 -20.13 -7.44 -32.39
CA THR A 135 -21.14 -6.39 -32.56
C THR A 135 -21.24 -5.87 -33.99
N SER A 136 -20.11 -5.63 -34.65
CA SER A 136 -20.08 -5.14 -36.03
C SER A 136 -19.85 -6.23 -37.08
N GLY A 137 -19.29 -7.38 -36.68
CA GLY A 137 -18.83 -8.42 -37.61
C GLY A 137 -17.59 -8.03 -38.41
N LYS A 138 -16.97 -6.89 -38.10
CA LYS A 138 -15.80 -6.36 -38.83
C LYS A 138 -14.49 -6.82 -38.18
N PRO A 139 -13.44 -7.07 -38.96
CA PRO A 139 -12.13 -7.40 -38.42
C PRO A 139 -11.51 -6.18 -37.71
N ALA A 140 -10.66 -6.44 -36.72
CA ALA A 140 -9.78 -5.42 -36.16
C ALA A 140 -8.68 -5.10 -37.17
N MET A 141 -8.45 -3.81 -37.43
CA MET A 141 -7.41 -3.35 -38.33
C MET A 141 -6.23 -2.86 -37.51
N VAL A 142 -5.06 -3.45 -37.73
CA VAL A 142 -3.84 -3.12 -36.97
C VAL A 142 -2.73 -2.77 -37.95
N THR A 143 -2.18 -1.58 -37.79
CA THR A 143 -0.96 -1.14 -38.48
C THR A 143 0.17 -1.03 -37.47
N SER A 144 1.33 -1.62 -37.73
CA SER A 144 2.47 -1.50 -36.83
C SER A 144 3.78 -1.41 -37.61
N ARG A 145 4.72 -0.62 -37.10
CA ARG A 145 6.07 -0.48 -37.66
C ARG A 145 7.10 -0.55 -36.54
N THR A 146 8.07 -1.44 -36.68
CA THR A 146 9.20 -1.50 -35.75
C THR A 146 10.30 -0.52 -36.14
N GLU A 147 11.13 -0.13 -35.17
CA GLU A 147 12.24 0.78 -35.43
C GLU A 147 13.22 0.18 -36.46
N GLY A 148 13.53 0.96 -37.51
CA GLY A 148 14.42 0.55 -38.59
C GLY A 148 13.71 -0.11 -39.80
N ASP A 149 12.43 -0.46 -39.68
CA ASP A 149 11.67 -1.00 -40.80
C ASP A 149 11.27 0.08 -41.82
N SER A 150 11.41 -0.25 -43.11
CA SER A 150 11.09 0.68 -44.20
C SER A 150 9.59 0.79 -44.52
N ALA A 151 8.79 -0.19 -44.10
CA ALA A 151 7.34 -0.25 -44.34
C ALA A 151 6.61 -0.73 -43.08
N ALA A 152 5.37 -0.27 -42.89
CA ALA A 152 4.52 -0.74 -41.81
C ALA A 152 3.80 -2.03 -42.22
N GLN A 153 3.60 -2.95 -41.29
CA GLN A 153 2.74 -4.11 -41.49
C GLN A 153 1.28 -3.71 -41.23
N TYR A 154 0.37 -4.18 -42.08
CA TYR A 154 -1.07 -3.98 -41.97
C TYR A 154 -1.77 -5.33 -41.93
N PHE A 155 -2.53 -5.54 -40.86
CA PHE A 155 -3.31 -6.74 -40.62
C PHE A 155 -4.79 -6.42 -40.43
N GLU A 156 -5.64 -7.27 -40.99
CA GLU A 156 -7.03 -7.41 -40.58
C GLU A 156 -7.19 -8.80 -39.94
N LEU A 157 -7.68 -8.84 -38.70
CA LEU A 157 -7.82 -10.09 -37.96
C LEU A 157 -9.11 -10.18 -37.17
N ILE A 158 -9.56 -11.41 -36.96
CA ILE A 158 -10.65 -11.80 -36.06
C ILE A 158 -10.15 -12.89 -35.10
N ILE A 159 -10.91 -13.14 -34.05
CA ILE A 159 -10.66 -14.21 -33.07
C ILE A 159 -11.57 -15.37 -33.41
N ASP A 160 -11.00 -16.56 -33.60
CA ASP A 160 -11.75 -17.81 -33.60
C ASP A 160 -12.15 -18.14 -32.16
N THR A 161 -13.45 -18.05 -31.88
CA THR A 161 -13.96 -18.28 -30.52
C THR A 161 -13.98 -19.74 -30.10
N ASP A 162 -13.87 -20.70 -31.02
CA ASP A 162 -13.80 -22.12 -30.69
C ASP A 162 -12.38 -22.52 -30.30
N THR A 163 -11.37 -21.99 -30.98
CA THR A 163 -9.96 -22.35 -30.77
C THR A 163 -9.14 -21.35 -29.94
N ASN A 164 -9.64 -20.12 -29.75
CA ASN A 164 -8.88 -19.00 -29.18
C ASN A 164 -7.56 -18.75 -29.94
N GLU A 165 -7.61 -18.76 -31.26
CA GLU A 165 -6.49 -18.42 -32.14
C GLU A 165 -6.89 -17.27 -33.10
N PRO A 166 -5.92 -16.45 -33.54
CA PRO A 166 -6.17 -15.39 -34.51
C PRO A 166 -6.43 -15.97 -35.92
N GLU A 167 -7.49 -15.49 -36.57
CA GLU A 167 -7.73 -15.70 -38.00
C GLU A 167 -7.44 -14.40 -38.76
N ILE A 168 -6.52 -14.47 -39.73
CA ILE A 168 -6.03 -13.30 -40.47
C ILE A 168 -6.73 -13.24 -41.82
N SER A 169 -7.48 -12.16 -42.08
CA SER A 169 -8.11 -11.92 -43.39
C SER A 169 -7.20 -11.17 -44.35
N VAL A 170 -6.36 -10.27 -43.84
CA VAL A 170 -5.40 -9.47 -44.64
C VAL A 170 -4.05 -9.42 -43.93
N ASP A 171 -2.98 -9.64 -44.69
CA ASP A 171 -1.58 -9.45 -44.29
C ASP A 171 -0.84 -8.76 -45.46
N THR A 172 -0.60 -7.46 -45.33
CA THR A 172 0.09 -6.66 -46.36
C THR A 172 0.99 -5.61 -45.72
N THR A 173 1.86 -4.99 -46.52
CA THR A 173 2.65 -3.83 -46.09
C THR A 173 1.99 -2.54 -46.56
N THR A 174 2.01 -1.50 -45.71
CA THR A 174 1.48 -0.17 -46.01
C THR A 174 2.49 0.94 -45.69
N THR A 175 2.27 2.12 -46.27
CA THR A 175 3.00 3.34 -45.91
C THR A 175 2.33 4.01 -44.72
N TRP A 176 3.13 4.43 -43.76
CA TRP A 176 2.66 5.12 -42.56
C TRP A 176 3.66 6.21 -42.18
N ASP A 177 3.18 7.33 -41.62
CA ASP A 177 4.00 8.51 -41.39
C ASP A 177 4.87 8.38 -40.13
N ARG A 178 4.43 7.65 -39.09
CA ARG A 178 5.15 7.54 -37.80
C ARG A 178 6.30 6.54 -37.82
N PRO A 179 7.56 6.93 -37.56
CA PRO A 179 8.75 6.10 -37.80
C PRO A 179 8.70 4.72 -37.14
N HIS A 180 8.05 4.62 -35.99
CA HIS A 180 7.72 3.39 -35.27
C HIS A 180 6.41 3.61 -34.49
N GLY A 181 5.77 2.51 -34.09
CA GLY A 181 4.56 2.53 -33.26
C GLY A 181 3.50 1.54 -33.72
N THR A 182 2.34 1.59 -33.08
CA THR A 182 1.18 0.78 -33.43
C THR A 182 -0.09 1.64 -33.53
N ARG A 183 -0.95 1.29 -34.47
CA ARG A 183 -2.27 1.89 -34.70
C ARG A 183 -3.31 0.78 -34.78
N ILE A 184 -4.30 0.82 -33.91
CA ILE A 184 -5.44 -0.10 -33.90
C ILE A 184 -6.72 0.65 -34.22
N GLU A 185 -7.54 0.09 -35.10
CA GLU A 185 -8.88 0.56 -35.41
C GLU A 185 -9.91 -0.55 -35.16
N LEU A 186 -10.94 -0.23 -34.38
CA LEU A 186 -12.01 -1.14 -34.00
C LEU A 186 -13.36 -0.52 -34.36
N GLU A 187 -14.15 -1.21 -35.19
CA GLU A 187 -15.55 -0.85 -35.45
C GLU A 187 -16.47 -1.63 -34.54
N MET A 188 -17.26 -0.95 -33.72
CA MET A 188 -18.15 -1.60 -32.75
C MET A 188 -19.48 -0.88 -32.60
N GLU A 189 -20.50 -1.63 -32.18
CA GLU A 189 -21.77 -1.04 -31.77
C GLU A 189 -21.57 -0.30 -30.44
N ALA A 190 -21.67 1.02 -30.47
CA ALA A 190 -21.44 1.87 -29.32
C ALA A 190 -22.36 3.09 -29.33
N ASN A 191 -22.37 3.85 -28.22
CA ASN A 191 -23.03 5.14 -28.19
C ASN A 191 -22.35 6.12 -27.23
N MET A 192 -22.49 7.42 -27.49
CA MET A 192 -21.85 8.49 -26.71
C MET A 192 -22.63 8.90 -25.44
N ARG A 193 -23.47 8.03 -24.87
CA ARG A 193 -24.14 8.34 -23.59
C ARG A 193 -23.15 8.48 -22.43
N ALA A 194 -22.02 7.77 -22.50
CA ALA A 194 -20.94 7.84 -21.52
C ALA A 194 -19.83 8.85 -21.91
N ARG A 195 -20.16 9.89 -22.70
CA ARG A 195 -19.20 10.90 -23.15
C ARG A 195 -18.41 11.53 -21.99
N GLN A 196 -19.09 11.91 -20.91
CA GLN A 196 -18.41 12.51 -19.76
C GLN A 196 -17.40 11.53 -19.14
N GLN A 197 -17.76 10.25 -18.98
CA GLN A 197 -16.87 9.24 -18.42
C GLN A 197 -15.64 9.00 -19.32
N LEU A 198 -15.83 9.06 -20.64
CA LEU A 198 -14.72 8.98 -21.59
C LEU A 198 -13.77 10.17 -21.45
N HIS A 199 -14.31 11.39 -21.35
CA HIS A 199 -13.52 12.60 -21.16
C HIS A 199 -12.80 12.58 -19.80
N ASP A 200 -13.49 12.16 -18.75
CA ASP A 200 -12.92 11.96 -17.42
C ASP A 200 -11.76 10.95 -17.49
N TYR A 201 -11.93 9.80 -18.17
CA TYR A 201 -10.85 8.82 -18.35
C TYR A 201 -9.60 9.46 -18.99
N ILE A 202 -9.77 10.15 -20.13
CA ILE A 202 -8.63 10.76 -20.84
C ILE A 202 -7.98 11.85 -19.98
N LYS A 203 -8.77 12.74 -19.37
CA LYS A 203 -8.27 13.80 -18.49
C LYS A 203 -7.51 13.21 -17.31
N HIS A 204 -8.08 12.21 -16.63
CA HIS A 204 -7.43 11.57 -15.49
C HIS A 204 -6.15 10.83 -15.91
N THR A 205 -6.13 10.23 -17.10
CA THR A 205 -4.92 9.61 -17.67
C THR A 205 -3.82 10.63 -17.90
N ALA A 206 -4.18 11.85 -18.32
CA ALA A 206 -3.22 12.95 -18.50
C ALA A 206 -2.67 13.51 -17.17
N VAL A 207 -3.47 13.47 -16.09
CA VAL A 207 -3.04 13.84 -14.72
C VAL A 207 -2.02 12.84 -14.19
N VAL A 208 -2.31 11.55 -14.28
CA VAL A 208 -1.51 10.49 -13.67
C VAL A 208 -0.23 10.17 -14.46
N ASN A 209 -0.18 10.58 -15.73
CA ASN A 209 0.98 10.43 -16.62
C ASN A 209 1.43 11.81 -17.15
N PRO A 210 2.11 12.64 -16.33
CA PRO A 210 2.50 13.99 -16.71
C PRO A 210 3.49 14.03 -17.89
N HIS A 211 4.22 12.94 -18.13
CA HIS A 211 5.15 12.74 -19.24
C HIS A 211 4.48 12.38 -20.57
N ALA A 212 3.21 11.99 -20.55
CA ALA A 212 2.47 11.61 -21.75
C ALA A 212 1.85 12.82 -22.44
N ARG A 213 1.95 12.84 -23.77
CA ARG A 213 1.13 13.71 -24.63
C ARG A 213 -0.05 12.87 -25.15
N ILE A 214 -1.27 13.35 -24.92
CA ILE A 214 -2.50 12.68 -25.38
C ILE A 214 -3.32 13.66 -26.23
N GLU A 215 -3.63 13.26 -27.45
CA GLU A 215 -4.55 13.96 -28.33
C GLU A 215 -5.82 13.16 -28.48
N PHE A 216 -6.95 13.71 -28.06
CA PHE A 216 -8.24 13.06 -28.08
C PHE A 216 -9.20 13.81 -28.99
N GLU A 217 -9.72 13.11 -30.00
CA GLU A 217 -10.67 13.63 -30.96
C GLU A 217 -11.93 12.77 -30.97
N GLU A 218 -13.06 13.39 -30.62
CA GLU A 218 -14.38 12.81 -30.79
C GLU A 218 -15.22 13.67 -31.76
N PRO A 219 -16.40 13.21 -32.22
CA PRO A 219 -17.15 13.91 -33.26
C PRO A 219 -17.54 15.36 -32.95
N ARG A 220 -17.53 15.78 -31.67
CA ARG A 220 -17.91 17.15 -31.26
C ARG A 220 -16.75 17.99 -30.75
N GLU A 221 -15.67 17.37 -30.30
CA GLU A 221 -14.64 18.06 -29.52
C GLU A 221 -13.27 17.45 -29.74
N ARG A 222 -12.26 18.31 -29.69
CA ARG A 222 -10.85 17.93 -29.76
C ARG A 222 -10.17 18.47 -28.51
N LEU A 223 -9.58 17.57 -27.74
CA LEU A 223 -8.84 17.87 -26.52
C LEU A 223 -7.38 17.49 -26.73
N LYS A 224 -6.47 18.33 -26.26
CA LYS A 224 -5.04 18.10 -26.33
C LYS A 224 -4.43 18.29 -24.96
N PHE A 225 -3.70 17.29 -24.50
CA PHE A 225 -3.03 17.25 -23.22
C PHE A 225 -1.53 17.15 -23.49
N GLU A 226 -0.79 18.24 -23.28
CA GLU A 226 0.66 18.31 -23.51
C GLU A 226 1.44 17.73 -22.33
N ARG A 227 2.61 17.15 -22.57
CA ARG A 227 3.49 16.71 -21.47
C ARG A 227 4.08 17.90 -20.73
N VAL A 228 4.30 17.74 -19.43
CA VAL A 228 4.93 18.77 -18.56
C VAL A 228 6.29 18.35 -18.03
N THR A 229 6.63 17.08 -18.16
CA THR A 229 7.91 16.51 -17.75
C THR A 229 8.41 15.54 -18.82
N ASP A 230 9.74 15.42 -18.93
CA ASP A 230 10.41 14.41 -19.75
C ASP A 230 10.93 13.25 -18.89
N GLN A 231 10.58 13.22 -17.60
CA GLN A 231 10.94 12.15 -16.69
C GLN A 231 9.99 10.96 -16.89
N LEU A 232 10.54 9.85 -17.38
CA LEU A 232 9.83 8.58 -17.40
C LEU A 232 9.74 7.97 -15.99
N PRO A 233 8.72 7.15 -15.74
CA PRO A 233 8.69 6.24 -14.60
C PRO A 233 9.99 5.46 -14.39
N ALA A 234 10.32 5.17 -13.13
CA ALA A 234 11.37 4.20 -12.82
C ALA A 234 11.02 2.82 -13.41
N GLU A 235 12.02 2.13 -13.95
CA GLU A 235 11.90 0.72 -14.35
C GLU A 235 11.66 -0.13 -13.11
N THR A 236 10.74 -1.08 -13.22
CA THR A 236 10.43 -2.04 -12.16
C THR A 236 11.22 -3.32 -12.34
N GLU A 237 11.60 -3.94 -11.23
CA GLU A 237 12.21 -5.27 -11.23
C GLU A 237 11.20 -6.34 -10.81
N GLU A 238 11.25 -7.50 -11.47
CA GLU A 238 10.45 -8.65 -11.07
C GLU A 238 10.87 -9.17 -9.69
N ILE A 239 9.90 -9.40 -8.81
CA ILE A 239 10.16 -10.00 -7.51
C ILE A 239 9.58 -11.41 -7.40
N ARG A 240 10.28 -12.24 -6.62
CA ARG A 240 9.76 -13.54 -6.20
C ARG A 240 8.57 -13.36 -5.23
N PRO A 241 7.65 -14.34 -5.15
CA PRO A 241 6.55 -14.33 -4.19
C PRO A 241 7.01 -14.10 -2.74
N HIS A 242 6.21 -13.36 -1.98
CA HIS A 242 6.40 -13.27 -0.53
C HIS A 242 5.65 -14.40 0.19
N PRO A 243 6.22 -15.02 1.24
CA PRO A 243 5.61 -16.15 1.95
C PRO A 243 4.21 -15.88 2.50
N HIS A 244 3.94 -14.68 3.02
CA HIS A 244 2.61 -14.33 3.54
C HIS A 244 1.53 -14.17 2.47
N GLY A 245 1.93 -14.07 1.19
CA GLY A 245 1.02 -13.83 0.07
C GLY A 245 0.71 -15.03 -0.79
N ILE A 246 1.21 -16.20 -0.40
CA ILE A 246 0.98 -17.41 -1.16
C ILE A 246 -0.25 -18.14 -0.66
N GLU A 247 -0.99 -18.73 -1.59
CA GLU A 247 -2.09 -19.65 -1.30
C GLU A 247 -1.63 -21.09 -1.47
N LEU A 248 -2.37 -22.05 -0.89
CA LEU A 248 -2.02 -23.46 -0.93
C LEU A 248 -1.83 -24.00 -2.37
N GLY A 249 -2.71 -23.60 -3.30
CA GLY A 249 -2.59 -24.02 -4.70
C GLY A 249 -1.31 -23.53 -5.37
N SER A 250 -0.95 -22.27 -5.14
CA SER A 250 0.30 -21.67 -5.65
C SER A 250 1.53 -22.29 -4.99
N LEU A 251 1.47 -22.57 -3.68
CA LEU A 251 2.56 -23.24 -2.97
C LEU A 251 2.81 -24.65 -3.53
N ILE A 252 1.75 -25.44 -3.75
CA ILE A 252 1.88 -26.78 -4.34
C ILE A 252 2.48 -26.69 -5.73
N LYS A 253 2.03 -25.74 -6.55
CA LYS A 253 2.59 -25.53 -7.89
C LYS A 253 4.09 -25.21 -7.84
N LEU A 254 4.53 -24.32 -6.95
CA LEU A 254 5.96 -24.02 -6.77
C LEU A 254 6.73 -25.25 -6.27
N LEU A 255 6.17 -26.04 -5.35
CA LEU A 255 6.79 -27.27 -4.86
C LEU A 255 6.92 -28.34 -5.96
N ASP A 256 6.01 -28.38 -6.93
CA ASP A 256 6.05 -29.29 -8.08
C ASP A 256 7.05 -28.81 -9.17
N GLU A 257 7.23 -27.50 -9.32
CA GLU A 257 8.07 -26.88 -10.36
C GLU A 257 9.54 -26.67 -9.93
N THR A 258 9.82 -26.57 -8.64
CA THR A 258 11.17 -26.26 -8.12
C THR A 258 12.18 -27.38 -8.35
N ASP A 259 13.45 -27.01 -8.58
CA ASP A 259 14.58 -27.94 -8.65
C ASP A 259 15.16 -28.29 -7.26
N SER A 260 14.72 -27.58 -6.20
CA SER A 260 15.23 -27.76 -4.85
C SER A 260 14.79 -29.09 -4.22
N TYR A 261 15.74 -29.81 -3.62
CA TYR A 261 15.46 -31.08 -2.93
C TYR A 261 15.00 -30.88 -1.47
N SER A 262 15.54 -29.87 -0.80
CA SER A 262 15.27 -29.56 0.61
C SER A 262 14.32 -28.37 0.74
N ILE A 263 13.49 -28.37 1.79
CA ILE A 263 12.60 -27.24 2.08
C ILE A 263 13.40 -25.97 2.33
N SER A 264 14.58 -26.07 2.95
CA SER A 264 15.44 -24.91 3.20
C SER A 264 15.94 -24.26 1.91
N GLY A 265 16.32 -25.05 0.90
CA GLY A 265 16.68 -24.53 -0.42
C GLY A 265 15.49 -23.90 -1.13
N PHE A 266 14.37 -24.63 -1.18
CA PHE A 266 13.10 -24.15 -1.75
C PHE A 266 12.67 -22.79 -1.19
N LEU A 267 12.69 -22.65 0.14
CA LEU A 267 12.28 -21.41 0.81
C LEU A 267 13.19 -20.22 0.46
N GLN A 268 14.49 -20.45 0.25
CA GLN A 268 15.46 -19.39 -0.08
C GLN A 268 15.47 -19.04 -1.58
N ASP A 269 15.22 -20.02 -2.44
CA ASP A 269 15.30 -19.87 -3.89
C ASP A 269 13.98 -19.38 -4.50
N GLU A 270 12.83 -19.77 -3.95
CA GLU A 270 11.52 -19.43 -4.53
C GLU A 270 10.84 -18.20 -3.91
N PHE A 271 11.30 -17.74 -2.73
CA PHE A 271 10.66 -16.62 -2.02
C PHE A 271 11.57 -15.42 -1.82
N THR A 272 10.98 -14.23 -1.82
CA THR A 272 11.69 -13.00 -1.46
C THR A 272 11.84 -12.87 0.05
N ARG A 273 12.91 -12.19 0.50
CA ARG A 273 13.20 -11.90 1.92
C ARG A 273 13.39 -13.12 2.83
N VAL A 274 13.55 -14.32 2.27
CA VAL A 274 13.86 -15.53 3.03
C VAL A 274 15.34 -15.86 2.90
N GLY A 275 16.11 -15.54 3.94
CA GLY A 275 17.48 -16.05 4.10
C GLY A 275 17.52 -17.28 5.02
N GLN A 276 18.70 -17.86 5.22
CA GLN A 276 18.88 -19.07 6.04
C GLN A 276 18.18 -19.00 7.41
N LYS A 277 18.37 -17.91 8.17
CA LYS A 277 17.76 -17.78 9.51
C LYS A 277 16.23 -17.78 9.48
N THR A 278 15.66 -17.14 8.47
CA THR A 278 14.20 -17.09 8.28
C THR A 278 13.69 -18.46 7.85
N ALA A 279 14.39 -19.12 6.92
CA ALA A 279 14.08 -20.48 6.50
C ALA A 279 14.12 -21.46 7.68
N ASP A 280 15.14 -21.39 8.54
CA ASP A 280 15.26 -22.21 9.75
C ASP A 280 14.09 -21.96 10.72
N SER A 281 13.65 -20.70 10.84
CA SER A 281 12.50 -20.33 11.69
C SER A 281 11.18 -20.90 11.14
N ILE A 282 10.96 -20.79 9.83
CA ILE A 282 9.80 -21.39 9.14
C ILE A 282 9.83 -22.91 9.28
N ILE A 283 10.99 -23.54 9.07
CA ILE A 283 11.17 -24.99 9.21
C ILE A 283 10.89 -25.44 10.64
N THR A 284 11.35 -24.70 11.64
CA THR A 284 11.07 -25.01 13.05
C THR A 284 9.57 -24.96 13.32
N ALA A 285 8.88 -23.91 12.87
CA ALA A 285 7.42 -23.80 13.01
C ALA A 285 6.68 -24.91 12.25
N PHE A 286 7.18 -25.27 11.06
CA PHE A 286 6.63 -26.35 10.25
C PHE A 286 6.80 -27.73 10.90
N VAL A 287 8.00 -28.03 11.40
CA VAL A 287 8.28 -29.25 12.16
C VAL A 287 7.40 -29.31 13.40
N ASP A 288 7.32 -28.24 14.18
CA ASP A 288 6.47 -28.20 15.38
C ASP A 288 4.99 -28.49 15.08
N ARG A 289 4.49 -28.04 13.92
CA ARG A 289 3.11 -28.25 13.48
C ARG A 289 2.89 -29.65 12.88
N HIS A 290 3.79 -30.08 12.01
CA HIS A 290 3.68 -31.35 11.29
C HIS A 290 3.97 -32.54 12.21
N PHE A 291 5.03 -32.43 13.00
CA PHE A 291 5.56 -33.49 13.85
C PHE A 291 5.18 -33.33 15.32
N GLY A 292 4.84 -32.14 15.79
CA GLY A 292 4.58 -31.86 17.20
C GLY A 292 5.87 -31.51 17.96
N ARG A 293 5.70 -31.12 19.23
CA ARG A 293 6.80 -30.92 20.18
C ARG A 293 6.80 -32.02 21.24
N GLU A 294 7.96 -32.28 21.83
CA GLU A 294 8.07 -33.19 22.98
C GLU A 294 7.93 -32.42 24.29
N LEU A 295 7.10 -32.91 25.21
CA LEU A 295 7.04 -32.34 26.56
C LEU A 295 8.37 -32.57 27.28
N SER A 296 8.91 -31.51 27.90
CA SER A 296 10.04 -31.66 28.81
C SER A 296 9.55 -31.86 30.24
N TRP A 297 10.20 -32.74 31.01
CA TRP A 297 9.84 -33.05 32.41
C TRP A 297 10.95 -32.60 33.36
N ARG A 298 10.57 -32.20 34.58
CA ARG A 298 11.56 -31.78 35.58
C ARG A 298 12.55 -32.89 35.93
N SER A 299 13.80 -32.50 36.13
CA SER A 299 14.86 -33.43 36.51
C SER A 299 14.64 -33.98 37.93
N PRO A 300 14.60 -35.32 38.12
CA PRO A 300 14.46 -35.95 39.43
C PRO A 300 15.80 -35.94 40.18
N GLU A 301 15.82 -36.49 41.40
CA GLU A 301 17.06 -36.61 42.16
C GLU A 301 18.11 -37.43 41.40
N ARG A 302 19.36 -36.92 41.41
CA ARG A 302 20.51 -37.55 40.74
C ARG A 302 20.68 -39.03 41.08
N SER A 303 20.47 -39.39 42.35
CA SER A 303 20.58 -40.75 42.87
C SER A 303 19.59 -41.70 42.20
N ALA A 304 18.36 -41.25 41.93
CA ALA A 304 17.33 -42.05 41.26
C ALA A 304 17.73 -42.34 39.80
N ILE A 305 18.30 -41.34 39.11
CA ILE A 305 18.80 -41.48 37.74
C ILE A 305 19.99 -42.44 37.70
N GLU A 306 20.98 -42.26 38.57
CA GLU A 306 22.17 -43.12 38.61
C GLU A 306 21.80 -44.58 38.91
N THR A 307 20.82 -44.80 39.79
CA THR A 307 20.28 -46.14 40.09
C THR A 307 19.61 -46.75 38.84
N ALA A 308 18.72 -46.00 38.19
CA ALA A 308 18.03 -46.47 36.98
C ALA A 308 18.99 -46.80 35.83
N VAL A 309 20.06 -46.00 35.64
CA VAL A 309 21.10 -46.29 34.63
C VAL A 309 21.88 -47.56 35.01
N THR A 310 22.23 -47.73 36.28
CA THR A 310 22.99 -48.88 36.78
C THR A 310 22.20 -50.17 36.60
N ASP A 311 20.91 -50.17 36.93
CA ASP A 311 20.03 -51.33 36.79
C ASP A 311 19.74 -51.69 35.33
N ALA A 312 19.73 -50.69 34.44
CA ALA A 312 19.46 -50.87 33.02
C ALA A 312 20.66 -51.43 32.22
N VAL A 313 21.89 -51.18 32.68
CA VAL A 313 23.11 -51.60 31.99
C VAL A 313 23.50 -53.01 32.41
N THR A 314 23.50 -53.94 31.47
CA THR A 314 23.96 -55.32 31.69
C THR A 314 25.25 -55.63 30.93
N ASN A 315 26.08 -56.53 31.47
CA ASN A 315 27.32 -57.00 30.84
C ASN A 315 28.40 -55.91 30.61
N LYS A 316 28.59 -54.99 31.58
CA LYS A 316 29.68 -54.00 31.62
C LYS A 316 30.39 -54.05 32.98
N SER A 317 31.62 -53.54 33.06
CA SER A 317 32.33 -53.47 34.34
C SER A 317 31.68 -52.43 35.25
N ASP A 318 31.69 -52.69 36.56
CA ASP A 318 31.11 -51.79 37.57
C ASP A 318 31.69 -50.37 37.47
N GLU A 319 32.99 -50.24 37.21
CA GLU A 319 33.67 -48.94 37.01
C GLU A 319 33.14 -48.18 35.79
N ALA A 320 32.91 -48.87 34.66
CA ALA A 320 32.41 -48.23 33.45
C ALA A 320 30.92 -47.87 33.57
N THR A 321 30.13 -48.73 34.21
CA THR A 321 28.71 -48.47 34.49
C THR A 321 28.54 -47.29 35.44
N ALA A 322 29.34 -47.22 36.51
CA ALA A 322 29.31 -46.10 37.46
C ALA A 322 29.70 -44.77 36.80
N ALA A 323 30.76 -44.76 35.98
CA ALA A 323 31.17 -43.55 35.24
C ALA A 323 30.09 -43.10 34.23
N PHE A 324 29.42 -44.04 33.57
CA PHE A 324 28.32 -43.75 32.65
C PHE A 324 27.08 -43.21 33.37
N ALA A 325 26.64 -43.87 34.45
CA ALA A 325 25.54 -43.42 35.30
C ALA A 325 25.80 -42.02 35.86
N GLN A 326 27.01 -41.78 36.36
CA GLN A 326 27.42 -40.49 36.92
C GLN A 326 27.32 -39.35 35.89
N ARG A 327 27.74 -39.60 34.63
CA ARG A 327 27.70 -38.60 33.56
C ARG A 327 26.27 -38.31 33.10
N VAL A 328 25.45 -39.35 32.92
CA VAL A 328 24.02 -39.19 32.58
C VAL A 328 23.29 -38.44 33.69
N GLY A 329 23.48 -38.85 34.95
CA GLY A 329 22.90 -38.18 36.11
C GLY A 329 23.30 -36.70 36.22
N THR A 330 24.60 -36.39 36.05
CA THR A 330 25.10 -35.01 36.08
C THR A 330 24.47 -34.17 34.98
N ALA A 331 24.55 -34.63 33.73
CA ALA A 331 24.04 -33.89 32.57
C ALA A 331 22.51 -33.67 32.60
N ILE A 332 21.77 -34.58 33.25
CA ILE A 332 20.35 -34.41 33.47
C ILE A 332 20.07 -33.35 34.55
N THR A 333 20.72 -33.46 35.72
CA THR A 333 20.49 -32.53 36.83
C THR A 333 20.99 -31.10 36.59
N GLU A 334 21.89 -30.89 35.62
CA GLU A 334 22.28 -29.55 35.16
C GLU A 334 21.19 -28.84 34.36
N ARG A 335 20.17 -29.56 33.88
CA ARG A 335 19.02 -29.01 33.17
C ARG A 335 17.79 -29.02 34.09
N ASP A 336 17.00 -27.95 34.02
CA ASP A 336 15.76 -27.84 34.81
C ASP A 336 14.68 -28.83 34.33
N ARG A 337 14.57 -29.00 33.00
CA ARG A 337 13.63 -29.89 32.35
C ARG A 337 14.26 -30.57 31.15
N ILE A 338 13.82 -31.80 30.83
CA ILE A 338 14.38 -32.64 29.77
C ILE A 338 13.28 -33.27 28.94
N ALA A 339 13.36 -33.09 27.62
CA ALA A 339 12.57 -33.81 26.63
C ALA A 339 13.21 -35.15 26.24
N HIS A 340 12.44 -36.04 25.64
CA HIS A 340 12.90 -37.40 25.32
C HIS A 340 14.11 -37.41 24.36
N HIS A 341 14.12 -36.58 23.30
CA HIS A 341 15.27 -36.48 22.40
C HIS A 341 16.53 -35.94 23.09
N GLU A 342 16.39 -34.96 23.98
CA GLU A 342 17.52 -34.43 24.76
C GLU A 342 18.10 -35.53 25.66
N LEU A 343 17.26 -36.40 26.23
CA LEU A 343 17.71 -37.59 26.98
C LEU A 343 18.49 -38.55 26.09
N VAL A 344 18.00 -38.84 24.88
CA VAL A 344 18.71 -39.69 23.90
C VAL A 344 20.11 -39.14 23.61
N ASP A 345 20.22 -37.83 23.38
CA ASP A 345 21.48 -37.16 23.12
C ASP A 345 22.42 -37.17 24.32
N ILE A 346 21.90 -36.91 25.53
CA ILE A 346 22.67 -36.99 26.78
C ILE A 346 23.26 -38.39 26.96
N VAL A 347 22.45 -39.44 26.76
CA VAL A 347 22.88 -40.83 26.89
C VAL A 347 23.91 -41.19 25.80
N ALA A 348 23.71 -40.73 24.56
CA ALA A 348 24.66 -40.96 23.47
C ALA A 348 26.01 -40.27 23.71
N ASN A 349 26.00 -39.00 24.14
CA ASN A 349 27.19 -38.23 24.47
C ASN A 349 27.94 -38.82 25.66
N ALA A 350 27.22 -39.20 26.73
CA ALA A 350 27.83 -39.88 27.88
C ALA A 350 28.50 -41.20 27.47
N ALA A 351 27.88 -41.97 26.56
CA ALA A 351 28.42 -43.22 26.07
C ALA A 351 29.73 -43.04 25.26
N GLU A 352 29.79 -42.04 24.38
CA GLU A 352 31.02 -41.73 23.63
C GLU A 352 32.13 -41.19 24.55
N HIS A 353 31.79 -40.37 25.56
CA HIS A 353 32.76 -39.91 26.54
C HIS A 353 33.38 -41.07 27.33
N VAL A 354 32.56 -41.99 27.86
CA VAL A 354 33.08 -43.14 28.61
C VAL A 354 33.93 -44.05 27.72
N LYS A 355 33.55 -44.23 26.45
CA LYS A 355 34.35 -44.95 25.47
C LYS A 355 35.71 -44.29 25.22
N SER A 356 35.77 -42.96 25.16
CA SER A 356 37.04 -42.23 24.98
C SER A 356 37.99 -42.34 26.17
N GLU A 357 37.46 -42.40 27.41
CA GLU A 357 38.26 -42.43 28.64
C GLU A 357 38.66 -43.84 29.09
N SER A 358 37.76 -44.82 28.93
CA SER A 358 37.92 -46.17 29.48
C SER A 358 37.97 -47.27 28.42
N GLY A 359 37.73 -46.94 27.14
CA GLY A 359 37.60 -47.91 26.05
C GLY A 359 36.29 -48.72 26.08
N ALA A 360 35.46 -48.58 27.12
CA ALA A 360 34.21 -49.30 27.26
C ALA A 360 33.14 -48.75 26.30
N THR A 361 32.63 -49.61 25.42
CA THR A 361 31.60 -49.21 24.44
C THR A 361 30.20 -49.57 24.93
N PHE A 362 29.32 -48.58 24.99
CA PHE A 362 27.87 -48.77 25.17
C PHE A 362 27.22 -48.71 23.78
N GLY A 363 26.82 -49.88 23.27
CA GLY A 363 26.17 -49.99 21.95
C GLY A 363 24.71 -49.56 21.97
N THR A 364 24.06 -49.56 20.81
CA THR A 364 22.68 -49.08 20.60
C THR A 364 21.66 -49.73 21.54
N ALA A 365 21.78 -51.04 21.79
CA ALA A 365 20.87 -51.75 22.70
C ALA A 365 20.99 -51.24 24.15
N ALA A 366 22.22 -51.08 24.66
CA ALA A 366 22.46 -50.57 26.01
C ALA A 366 21.93 -49.13 26.15
N ARG A 367 22.22 -48.26 25.17
CA ARG A 367 21.70 -46.88 25.15
C ARG A 367 20.18 -46.85 25.16
N LYS A 368 19.51 -47.68 24.35
CA LYS A 368 18.04 -47.75 24.28
C LYS A 368 17.43 -48.18 25.62
N THR A 369 17.99 -49.21 26.26
CA THR A 369 17.51 -49.67 27.58
C THR A 369 17.73 -48.60 28.65
N THR A 370 18.88 -47.91 28.62
CA THR A 370 19.15 -46.79 29.53
C THR A 370 18.18 -45.63 29.33
N VAL A 371 17.91 -45.21 28.08
CA VAL A 371 16.92 -44.17 27.78
C VAL A 371 15.55 -44.56 28.33
N GLY A 372 15.10 -45.80 28.08
CA GLY A 372 13.80 -46.26 28.60
C GLY A 372 13.70 -46.26 30.13
N ALA A 373 14.76 -46.71 30.81
CA ALA A 373 14.79 -46.73 32.28
C ALA A 373 14.80 -45.33 32.88
N VAL A 374 15.61 -44.41 32.34
CA VAL A 374 15.68 -43.02 32.82
C VAL A 374 14.41 -42.25 32.47
N TRP A 375 13.82 -42.49 31.29
CA TRP A 375 12.56 -41.90 30.89
C TRP A 375 11.43 -42.29 31.85
N SER A 376 11.36 -43.56 32.26
CA SER A 376 10.37 -44.01 33.25
C SER A 376 10.49 -43.27 34.59
N VAL A 377 11.70 -42.91 35.01
CA VAL A 377 11.92 -42.13 36.25
C VAL A 377 11.53 -40.66 36.05
N LEU A 378 11.82 -40.09 34.88
CA LEU A 378 11.40 -38.71 34.53
C LEU A 378 9.88 -38.56 34.45
N THR A 379 9.17 -39.63 34.09
CA THR A 379 7.72 -39.63 33.90
C THR A 379 6.94 -40.32 35.02
N ASP A 380 7.58 -40.59 36.17
CA ASP A 380 6.94 -41.30 37.29
C ASP A 380 5.87 -40.42 37.99
N ASP A 381 6.05 -39.09 37.98
CA ASP A 381 5.13 -38.13 38.62
C ASP A 381 4.74 -36.99 37.66
N ILE A 382 4.07 -37.35 36.57
CA ILE A 382 3.54 -36.41 35.57
C ILE A 382 2.47 -35.48 36.17
N GLU A 383 1.63 -35.98 37.07
CA GLU A 383 0.53 -35.24 37.70
C GLU A 383 1.06 -34.02 38.47
N SER A 384 2.11 -34.19 39.28
CA SER A 384 2.72 -33.12 40.07
C SER A 384 3.32 -32.01 39.19
N ASP A 385 3.98 -32.36 38.09
CA ASP A 385 4.57 -31.34 37.20
C ASP A 385 3.50 -30.58 36.41
N LEU A 386 2.44 -31.27 35.96
CA LEU A 386 1.29 -30.62 35.32
C LEU A 386 0.50 -29.75 36.30
N TYR A 387 0.34 -30.19 37.56
CA TYR A 387 -0.31 -29.40 38.61
C TYR A 387 0.33 -28.03 38.75
N ARG A 388 1.66 -27.95 38.77
CA ARG A 388 2.38 -26.66 38.88
C ARG A 388 2.10 -25.77 37.68
N ILE A 389 2.09 -26.32 36.47
CA ILE A 389 1.80 -25.55 35.25
C ILE A 389 0.37 -25.01 35.28
N VAL A 390 -0.60 -25.85 35.68
CA VAL A 390 -2.01 -25.43 35.79
C VAL A 390 -2.17 -24.38 36.91
N ASP A 391 -1.55 -24.58 38.06
CA ASP A 391 -1.60 -23.64 39.19
C ASP A 391 -0.97 -22.27 38.83
N GLU A 392 0.19 -22.26 38.17
CA GLU A 392 0.87 -21.03 37.75
C GLU A 392 0.09 -20.26 36.65
N THR A 393 -0.66 -20.97 35.80
CA THR A 393 -1.41 -20.37 34.67
C THR A 393 -2.86 -20.01 35.00
N THR A 394 -3.39 -20.53 36.11
CA THR A 394 -4.77 -20.26 36.53
C THR A 394 -4.80 -19.21 37.64
N THR A 395 -5.67 -18.21 37.49
CA THR A 395 -5.78 -17.14 38.49
C THR A 395 -6.23 -17.71 39.84
N SER A 396 -5.82 -17.08 40.95
CA SER A 396 -6.03 -17.46 42.37
C SER A 396 -7.49 -17.64 42.85
N ARG A 397 -8.48 -17.69 41.95
CA ARG A 397 -9.90 -17.91 42.26
C ARG A 397 -10.32 -19.38 42.28
N LYS A 398 -9.43 -20.32 41.93
CA LYS A 398 -9.72 -21.77 41.92
C LYS A 398 -9.13 -22.42 43.16
N ASP A 399 -9.85 -23.35 43.77
CA ASP A 399 -9.36 -24.14 44.90
C ASP A 399 -8.36 -25.20 44.44
N THR A 400 -7.52 -25.65 45.38
CA THR A 400 -6.45 -26.63 45.15
C THR A 400 -6.98 -27.96 44.59
N GLU A 401 -8.13 -28.44 45.08
CA GLU A 401 -8.74 -29.71 44.67
C GLU A 401 -9.16 -29.68 43.20
N THR A 402 -9.71 -28.56 42.74
CA THR A 402 -10.08 -28.34 41.33
C THR A 402 -8.84 -28.33 40.41
N ILE A 403 -7.73 -27.71 40.83
CA ILE A 403 -6.49 -27.67 40.05
C ILE A 403 -5.84 -29.06 39.98
N GLU A 404 -5.79 -29.79 41.09
CA GLU A 404 -5.34 -31.19 41.14
C GLU A 404 -6.21 -32.09 40.25
N GLY A 405 -7.54 -31.91 40.29
CA GLY A 405 -8.48 -32.63 39.43
C GLY A 405 -8.22 -32.39 37.94
N MET A 406 -7.99 -31.14 37.55
CA MET A 406 -7.63 -30.77 36.17
C MET A 406 -6.28 -31.42 35.77
N ALA A 407 -5.25 -31.28 36.60
CA ALA A 407 -3.92 -31.81 36.34
C ALA A 407 -3.91 -33.33 36.18
N ARG A 408 -4.62 -34.06 37.06
CA ARG A 408 -4.78 -35.51 36.97
C ARG A 408 -5.48 -35.95 35.69
N ARG A 409 -6.57 -35.29 35.32
CA ARG A 409 -7.32 -35.61 34.09
C ARG A 409 -6.50 -35.35 32.83
N ILE A 410 -5.66 -34.31 32.86
CA ILE A 410 -4.69 -34.06 31.80
C ILE A 410 -3.64 -35.18 31.80
N ALA A 411 -3.01 -35.50 32.95
CA ALA A 411 -1.97 -36.52 33.09
C ALA A 411 -2.36 -37.88 32.50
N VAL A 412 -3.58 -38.35 32.79
CA VAL A 412 -4.12 -39.62 32.24
C VAL A 412 -4.13 -39.65 30.71
N LYS A 413 -4.24 -38.50 30.05
CA LYS A 413 -4.19 -38.43 28.57
C LYS A 413 -2.77 -38.58 28.00
N PHE A 414 -1.74 -38.44 28.82
CA PHE A 414 -0.35 -38.58 28.41
C PHE A 414 0.20 -40.01 28.54
N GLU A 415 -0.44 -40.88 29.34
CA GLU A 415 0.04 -42.26 29.60
C GLU A 415 0.24 -43.09 28.32
N ASP A 416 -0.61 -42.90 27.31
CA ASP A 416 -0.58 -43.64 26.04
C ASP A 416 0.19 -42.92 24.92
N VAL A 417 0.80 -41.76 25.19
CA VAL A 417 1.46 -40.94 24.17
C VAL A 417 2.93 -41.33 24.07
N GLU A 418 3.34 -41.91 22.93
CA GLU A 418 4.76 -42.25 22.72
C GLU A 418 5.64 -40.98 22.85
N ARG A 419 6.64 -41.02 23.75
CA ARG A 419 7.59 -39.93 24.04
C ARG A 419 6.96 -38.62 24.50
N HIS A 420 5.67 -38.63 24.84
CA HIS A 420 4.88 -37.42 25.14
C HIS A 420 5.00 -36.35 24.04
N ARG A 421 5.08 -36.80 22.77
CA ARG A 421 5.13 -35.95 21.57
C ARG A 421 3.73 -35.61 21.11
N LEU A 422 3.39 -34.32 21.06
CA LEU A 422 2.05 -33.87 20.73
C LEU A 422 2.07 -32.59 19.89
N ARG A 423 1.03 -32.43 19.07
CA ARG A 423 0.73 -31.16 18.40
C ARG A 423 -0.03 -30.25 19.36
N LYS A 424 0.05 -28.93 19.14
CA LYS A 424 -0.61 -27.93 20.00
C LYS A 424 -2.13 -28.14 20.04
N GLU A 425 -2.74 -28.52 18.92
CA GLU A 425 -4.17 -28.81 18.84
C GLU A 425 -4.56 -30.03 19.68
N THR A 426 -3.67 -31.03 19.78
CA THR A 426 -3.90 -32.21 20.62
C THR A 426 -3.85 -31.84 22.10
N VAL A 427 -2.91 -31.00 22.51
CA VAL A 427 -2.84 -30.46 23.89
C VAL A 427 -4.10 -29.66 24.19
N ALA A 428 -4.55 -28.79 23.28
CA ALA A 428 -5.81 -28.05 23.44
C ALA A 428 -7.02 -28.97 23.59
N SER A 429 -7.11 -30.04 22.79
CA SER A 429 -8.17 -31.03 22.93
C SER A 429 -8.14 -31.77 24.27
N PHE A 430 -6.94 -32.09 24.79
CA PHE A 430 -6.79 -32.73 26.10
C PHE A 430 -7.22 -31.80 27.23
N VAL A 431 -6.79 -30.54 27.19
CA VAL A 431 -7.18 -29.52 28.18
C VAL A 431 -8.68 -29.25 28.14
N ALA A 432 -9.29 -29.10 26.96
CA ALA A 432 -10.72 -28.87 26.83
C ALA A 432 -11.56 -30.04 27.37
N ARG A 433 -11.18 -31.28 27.06
CA ARG A 433 -11.84 -32.47 27.61
C ARG A 433 -11.64 -32.59 29.13
N ALA A 434 -10.46 -32.25 29.64
CA ALA A 434 -10.20 -32.25 31.07
C ALA A 434 -11.02 -31.16 31.78
N ALA A 435 -11.17 -29.98 31.18
CA ALA A 435 -12.01 -28.89 31.69
C ALA A 435 -13.48 -29.30 31.77
N GLU A 436 -14.04 -29.89 30.70
CA GLU A 436 -15.43 -30.38 30.67
C GLU A 436 -15.67 -31.44 31.75
N GLN A 437 -14.73 -32.37 31.91
CA GLN A 437 -14.81 -33.38 32.96
C GLN A 437 -14.68 -32.78 34.36
N THR A 438 -13.85 -31.76 34.54
CA THR A 438 -13.68 -31.05 35.81
C THR A 438 -14.96 -30.30 36.19
N GLU A 439 -15.62 -29.66 35.24
CA GLU A 439 -16.93 -29.03 35.47
C GLU A 439 -17.99 -30.07 35.85
N THR A 440 -17.99 -31.23 35.18
CA THR A 440 -18.96 -32.31 35.43
C THR A 440 -18.80 -32.94 36.82
N HIS A 441 -17.56 -33.14 37.27
CA HIS A 441 -17.28 -33.87 38.52
C HIS A 441 -17.13 -32.94 39.73
N ASP A 442 -16.50 -31.78 39.54
CA ASP A 442 -16.10 -30.88 40.63
C ASP A 442 -16.95 -29.58 40.64
N GLY A 443 -17.88 -29.42 39.69
CA GLY A 443 -18.83 -28.31 39.63
C GLY A 443 -18.23 -26.96 39.23
N THR A 444 -16.95 -26.94 38.85
CA THR A 444 -16.18 -25.71 38.58
C THR A 444 -15.79 -25.62 37.10
N ALA A 445 -16.33 -24.62 36.40
CA ALA A 445 -16.03 -24.38 35.00
C ALA A 445 -14.67 -23.70 34.78
N PHE A 446 -13.90 -24.18 33.80
CA PHE A 446 -12.74 -23.48 33.25
C PHE A 446 -13.18 -22.75 31.98
N GLY A 447 -13.24 -21.41 32.03
CA GLY A 447 -13.57 -20.60 30.85
C GLY A 447 -12.50 -20.69 29.77
N GLU A 448 -12.84 -20.30 28.53
CA GLU A 448 -11.97 -20.41 27.35
C GLU A 448 -10.58 -19.81 27.58
N THR A 449 -10.49 -18.59 28.13
CA THR A 449 -9.20 -17.95 28.44
C THR A 449 -8.35 -18.74 29.44
N ALA A 450 -8.98 -19.39 30.42
CA ALA A 450 -8.25 -20.21 31.40
C ALA A 450 -7.71 -21.49 30.74
N GLN A 451 -8.49 -22.10 29.84
CA GLN A 451 -8.04 -23.24 29.05
C GLN A 451 -6.89 -22.85 28.12
N GLU A 452 -6.99 -21.72 27.41
CA GLU A 452 -5.92 -21.19 26.54
C GLU A 452 -4.63 -20.91 27.31
N ASN A 453 -4.72 -20.36 28.53
CA ASN A 453 -3.57 -20.13 29.39
C ASN A 453 -2.89 -21.45 29.80
N VAL A 454 -3.67 -22.47 30.18
CA VAL A 454 -3.15 -23.81 30.53
C VAL A 454 -2.48 -24.45 29.30
N VAL A 455 -3.11 -24.39 28.13
CA VAL A 455 -2.51 -24.88 26.87
C VAL A 455 -1.20 -24.15 26.59
N SER A 456 -1.17 -22.83 26.74
CA SER A 456 0.04 -22.02 26.52
C SER A 456 1.14 -22.35 27.53
N GLY A 457 0.79 -22.59 28.80
CA GLY A 457 1.72 -23.03 29.84
C GLY A 457 2.34 -24.39 29.51
N ILE A 458 1.52 -25.37 29.18
CA ILE A 458 1.99 -26.71 28.78
C ILE A 458 2.85 -26.61 27.51
N TRP A 459 2.41 -25.83 26.51
CA TRP A 459 3.15 -25.67 25.26
C TRP A 459 4.50 -24.94 25.44
N SER A 460 4.61 -24.03 26.41
CA SER A 460 5.84 -23.29 26.70
C SER A 460 6.97 -24.17 27.23
N VAL A 461 6.63 -25.29 27.87
CA VAL A 461 7.61 -26.28 28.35
C VAL A 461 7.89 -27.37 27.32
N CYS A 462 7.22 -27.38 26.18
CA CYS A 462 7.53 -28.31 25.10
C CYS A 462 8.81 -27.88 24.35
N ARG A 463 9.60 -28.85 23.90
CA ARG A 463 10.80 -28.65 23.10
C ARG A 463 10.55 -29.06 21.64
N SER A 464 11.00 -28.23 20.72
CA SER A 464 11.05 -28.57 19.29
C SER A 464 11.97 -29.75 19.07
N ILE A 465 11.60 -30.60 18.11
CA ILE A 465 12.29 -31.87 17.84
C ILE A 465 13.35 -31.63 16.77
N PRO A 466 14.54 -32.25 16.85
CA PRO A 466 15.59 -32.13 15.83
C PRO A 466 15.32 -33.01 14.60
N ASP A 467 14.07 -33.41 14.35
CA ASP A 467 13.71 -34.24 13.18
C ASP A 467 13.86 -33.38 11.91
N ASP A 468 14.53 -33.94 10.90
CA ASP A 468 14.65 -33.28 9.60
C ASP A 468 13.26 -33.11 8.96
N PRO A 469 12.98 -31.94 8.34
CA PRO A 469 11.73 -31.77 7.61
C PRO A 469 11.65 -32.76 6.44
N PRO A 470 10.43 -33.17 6.03
CA PRO A 470 10.24 -33.95 4.81
C PRO A 470 10.85 -33.27 3.58
N GLU A 471 11.20 -34.07 2.58
CA GLU A 471 11.70 -33.56 1.29
C GLU A 471 10.59 -32.82 0.53
N VAL A 472 10.98 -31.89 -0.36
CA VAL A 472 10.05 -31.06 -1.13
C VAL A 472 8.98 -31.88 -1.85
N ARG A 473 9.37 -33.00 -2.49
CA ARG A 473 8.44 -33.88 -3.20
C ARG A 473 7.41 -34.55 -2.29
N ALA A 474 7.80 -34.88 -1.06
CA ALA A 474 6.87 -35.46 -0.09
C ALA A 474 5.82 -34.41 0.32
N VAL A 475 6.25 -33.17 0.55
CA VAL A 475 5.34 -32.05 0.83
C VAL A 475 4.40 -31.76 -0.34
N ALA A 476 4.92 -31.73 -1.57
CA ALA A 476 4.12 -31.48 -2.78
C ALA A 476 3.01 -32.52 -2.97
N SER A 477 3.32 -33.78 -2.67
CA SER A 477 2.39 -34.91 -2.84
C SER A 477 1.28 -34.98 -1.79
N ASP A 478 1.41 -34.28 -0.66
CA ASP A 478 0.45 -34.30 0.44
C ASP A 478 -0.05 -32.89 0.79
N ARG A 479 -1.33 -32.65 0.50
CA ARG A 479 -1.98 -31.36 0.73
C ARG A 479 -2.02 -30.96 2.20
N ASP A 480 -2.13 -31.91 3.13
CA ASP A 480 -2.16 -31.60 4.57
C ASP A 480 -0.77 -31.16 5.06
N THR A 481 0.28 -31.78 4.53
CA THR A 481 1.67 -31.40 4.79
C THR A 481 1.98 -30.03 4.16
N ALA A 482 1.60 -29.78 2.91
CA ALA A 482 1.76 -28.46 2.27
C ALA A 482 0.98 -27.36 3.01
N SER A 483 -0.24 -27.65 3.48
CA SER A 483 -1.03 -26.75 4.32
C SER A 483 -0.32 -26.42 5.63
N SER A 484 0.31 -27.41 6.26
CA SER A 484 1.10 -27.20 7.49
C SER A 484 2.31 -26.30 7.24
N LEU A 485 2.98 -26.44 6.09
CA LEU A 485 4.09 -25.55 5.69
C LEU A 485 3.60 -24.13 5.45
N LEU A 486 2.44 -23.96 4.79
CA LEU A 486 1.85 -22.66 4.53
C LEU A 486 1.51 -21.90 5.82
N GLU A 487 0.90 -22.58 6.79
CA GLU A 487 0.58 -21.97 8.09
C GLU A 487 1.86 -21.59 8.85
N ALA A 488 2.91 -22.42 8.79
CA ALA A 488 4.21 -22.07 9.38
C ALA A 488 4.83 -20.82 8.73
N MET A 489 4.68 -20.64 7.42
CA MET A 489 5.11 -19.44 6.71
C MET A 489 4.34 -18.19 7.17
N ARG A 490 3.03 -18.31 7.41
CA ARG A 490 2.16 -17.21 7.89
C ARG A 490 2.44 -16.78 9.32
N GLU A 491 2.77 -17.73 10.20
CA GLU A 491 3.06 -17.47 11.61
C GLU A 491 4.46 -16.86 11.84
N THR A 492 5.39 -17.09 10.90
CA THR A 492 6.75 -16.58 11.03
C THR A 492 6.82 -15.10 10.66
N ASP A 493 7.53 -14.32 11.47
CA ASP A 493 7.81 -12.91 11.19
C ASP A 493 8.88 -12.79 10.09
N ILE A 494 8.54 -12.11 8.99
CA ILE A 494 9.35 -12.02 7.78
C ILE A 494 9.41 -10.55 7.36
N LEU A 495 10.58 -10.11 6.92
CA LEU A 495 10.79 -8.75 6.44
C LEU A 495 9.87 -8.47 5.24
N ALA A 496 9.33 -7.25 5.19
CA ALA A 496 8.52 -6.80 4.07
C ALA A 496 9.24 -6.97 2.72
N PRO A 497 8.51 -7.33 1.64
CA PRO A 497 9.03 -7.40 0.28
C PRO A 497 9.76 -6.11 -0.15
N PRO A 498 10.75 -6.22 -1.05
CA PRO A 498 11.40 -5.05 -1.63
C PRO A 498 10.40 -4.20 -2.42
N THR A 499 10.70 -2.91 -2.55
CA THR A 499 9.85 -1.92 -3.20
C THR A 499 10.23 -1.66 -4.66
N ASP A 500 11.34 -2.24 -5.12
CA ASP A 500 11.90 -2.03 -6.47
C ASP A 500 11.00 -2.61 -7.58
N CYS A 501 9.99 -3.41 -7.21
CA CYS A 501 8.94 -3.88 -8.11
C CYS A 501 7.79 -2.87 -8.31
N LEU A 502 7.83 -1.73 -7.62
CA LEU A 502 6.84 -0.67 -7.70
C LEU A 502 7.46 0.59 -8.33
N ALA A 503 6.72 1.20 -9.24
CA ALA A 503 6.97 2.51 -9.81
C ALA A 503 5.87 3.47 -9.34
N PRO A 504 6.01 4.10 -8.14
CA PRO A 504 5.11 5.18 -7.73
C PRO A 504 5.21 6.38 -8.70
N ILE A 505 4.26 7.30 -8.61
CA ILE A 505 4.30 8.54 -9.41
C ILE A 505 5.30 9.51 -8.79
N THR A 506 5.39 9.57 -7.46
CA THR A 506 6.11 10.53 -6.62
C THR A 506 5.35 11.83 -6.34
N GLU A 507 5.60 12.42 -5.17
CA GLU A 507 4.95 13.65 -4.69
C GLU A 507 5.04 14.80 -5.71
N THR A 508 6.23 15.02 -6.28
CA THR A 508 6.47 16.10 -7.23
C THR A 508 5.67 15.91 -8.52
N LEU A 509 5.67 14.70 -9.09
CA LEU A 509 4.95 14.41 -10.32
C LEU A 509 3.42 14.39 -10.13
N VAL A 510 2.94 13.99 -8.95
CA VAL A 510 1.51 14.12 -8.59
C VAL A 510 1.09 15.59 -8.58
N GLU A 511 1.91 16.48 -8.00
CA GLU A 511 1.63 17.91 -7.99
C GLU A 511 1.66 18.50 -9.42
N GLU A 512 2.67 18.16 -10.22
CA GLU A 512 2.76 18.61 -11.62
C GLU A 512 1.56 18.15 -12.45
N GLY A 513 1.13 16.90 -12.29
CA GLY A 513 -0.05 16.34 -12.95
C GLY A 513 -1.35 17.07 -12.58
N LEU A 514 -1.52 17.40 -11.29
CA LEU A 514 -2.67 18.18 -10.83
C LEU A 514 -2.63 19.62 -11.36
N ARG A 515 -1.46 20.27 -11.32
CA ARG A 515 -1.26 21.65 -11.78
C ARG A 515 -1.48 21.79 -13.30
N LYS A 516 -1.11 20.76 -14.05
CA LYS A 516 -1.31 20.67 -15.50
C LYS A 516 -2.79 20.75 -15.88
N GLU A 517 -3.66 20.04 -15.16
CA GLU A 517 -5.06 19.81 -15.56
C GLU A 517 -6.11 20.57 -14.73
N PHE A 518 -5.71 21.11 -13.58
CA PHE A 518 -6.58 21.87 -12.69
C PHE A 518 -5.88 23.17 -12.29
N ASN A 519 -6.44 24.31 -12.70
CA ASN A 519 -5.98 25.63 -12.28
C ASN A 519 -6.50 25.94 -10.87
N ALA A 520 -5.63 25.80 -9.86
CA ALA A 520 -5.96 25.94 -8.45
C ALA A 520 -4.98 26.89 -7.74
N ASP A 521 -5.41 27.48 -6.63
CA ASP A 521 -4.57 28.41 -5.85
C ASP A 521 -3.56 27.67 -4.97
N PHE A 522 -3.84 26.39 -4.67
CA PHE A 522 -3.06 25.59 -3.74
C PHE A 522 -3.01 24.13 -4.20
N TYR A 523 -1.85 23.51 -4.02
CA TYR A 523 -1.60 22.11 -4.27
C TYR A 523 -0.81 21.52 -3.10
N ALA A 524 -1.10 20.27 -2.76
CA ALA A 524 -0.31 19.46 -1.84
C ALA A 524 -0.37 18.00 -2.28
N SER A 525 0.74 17.29 -2.15
CA SER A 525 0.85 15.86 -2.46
C SER A 525 1.60 15.13 -1.35
N THR A 526 1.42 13.82 -1.29
CA THR A 526 2.17 12.95 -0.40
C THR A 526 2.31 11.56 -1.01
N THR A 527 3.47 10.94 -0.83
CA THR A 527 3.76 9.55 -1.20
C THR A 527 4.18 8.86 0.08
N ARG A 528 3.44 7.81 0.44
CA ARG A 528 3.71 7.04 1.66
C ARG A 528 4.81 6.00 1.41
N ASP A 529 5.38 5.51 2.51
CA ASP A 529 6.25 4.35 2.46
C ASP A 529 5.47 3.11 1.99
N ALA A 530 6.16 2.13 1.43
CA ALA A 530 5.50 0.91 0.98
C ALA A 530 5.06 0.05 2.18
N GLU A 531 3.86 -0.49 2.06
CA GLU A 531 3.25 -1.43 2.99
C GLU A 531 2.92 -2.74 2.27
N VAL A 532 2.44 -3.74 3.01
CA VAL A 532 2.22 -5.10 2.47
C VAL A 532 0.79 -5.53 2.72
N HIS A 533 0.14 -6.04 1.69
CA HIS A 533 -1.15 -6.70 1.80
C HIS A 533 -1.04 -8.06 1.11
N GLY A 534 -1.38 -9.15 1.82
CA GLY A 534 -1.38 -10.49 1.22
C GLY A 534 -0.06 -10.80 0.51
N GLY A 535 1.08 -10.40 1.10
CA GLY A 535 2.43 -10.55 0.54
C GLY A 535 2.76 -9.72 -0.70
N ASP A 536 1.84 -8.93 -1.24
CA ASP A 536 2.09 -7.99 -2.32
C ASP A 536 2.42 -6.60 -1.74
N PRO A 537 3.59 -6.01 -2.08
CA PRO A 537 3.92 -4.65 -1.68
C PRO A 537 2.99 -3.66 -2.38
N PHE A 538 2.59 -2.61 -1.66
CA PHE A 538 1.83 -1.51 -2.22
C PHE A 538 2.27 -0.15 -1.67
N ILE A 539 2.10 0.90 -2.46
CA ILE A 539 2.35 2.30 -2.09
C ILE A 539 1.07 3.09 -2.33
N VAL A 540 0.76 4.01 -1.42
CA VAL A 540 -0.36 4.94 -1.57
C VAL A 540 0.14 6.37 -1.69
N GLU A 541 -0.41 7.08 -2.67
CA GLU A 541 -0.13 8.48 -2.93
C GLU A 541 -1.43 9.27 -2.92
N ALA A 542 -1.40 10.46 -2.34
CA ALA A 542 -2.54 11.35 -2.29
C ALA A 542 -2.16 12.77 -2.73
N GLY A 543 -3.07 13.43 -3.44
CA GLY A 543 -2.92 14.81 -3.89
C GLY A 543 -4.19 15.61 -3.65
N ILE A 544 -4.06 16.90 -3.32
CA ILE A 544 -5.17 17.82 -3.14
C ILE A 544 -4.86 19.10 -3.91
N ALA A 545 -5.75 19.49 -4.81
CA ALA A 545 -5.78 20.82 -5.41
C ALA A 545 -7.00 21.60 -4.88
N TYR A 546 -6.83 22.88 -4.54
CA TYR A 546 -7.90 23.69 -3.94
C TYR A 546 -7.95 25.12 -4.49
N GLY A 547 -9.16 25.61 -4.77
CA GLY A 547 -9.43 26.98 -5.20
C GLY A 547 -9.30 27.20 -6.72
N GLY A 548 -8.94 28.43 -7.12
CA GLY A 548 -8.79 28.81 -8.52
C GLY A 548 -10.08 28.68 -9.33
N GLU A 549 -10.00 27.98 -10.45
CA GLU A 549 -11.12 27.72 -11.38
C GLU A 549 -11.92 26.46 -11.04
N ILE A 550 -11.56 25.76 -9.96
CA ILE A 550 -12.30 24.59 -9.50
C ILE A 550 -13.70 25.02 -9.03
N LYS A 551 -14.73 24.25 -9.42
CA LYS A 551 -16.13 24.54 -9.09
C LYS A 551 -16.33 24.62 -7.57
N SER A 552 -16.80 25.77 -7.10
CA SER A 552 -17.02 26.04 -5.67
C SER A 552 -18.30 25.44 -5.10
N GLU A 553 -19.29 25.17 -5.97
CA GLU A 553 -20.57 24.58 -5.58
C GLU A 553 -20.61 23.07 -5.87
N GLY A 554 -21.01 22.30 -4.85
CA GLY A 554 -21.20 20.86 -4.96
C GLY A 554 -20.13 20.05 -4.23
N ARG A 555 -20.15 18.74 -4.51
CA ARG A 555 -19.18 17.78 -3.95
C ARG A 555 -17.82 17.99 -4.61
N ILE A 556 -16.77 17.70 -3.85
CA ILE A 556 -15.40 17.69 -4.38
C ILE A 556 -15.27 16.66 -5.51
N ASP A 557 -14.33 16.92 -6.43
CA ASP A 557 -13.98 15.98 -7.48
C ASP A 557 -12.97 14.96 -6.93
N VAL A 558 -13.27 13.67 -7.10
CA VAL A 558 -12.42 12.57 -6.60
C VAL A 558 -11.83 11.80 -7.78
N LEU A 559 -10.51 11.84 -7.89
CA LEU A 559 -9.70 11.13 -8.86
C LEU A 559 -9.14 9.86 -8.20
N ARG A 560 -9.49 8.69 -8.73
CA ARG A 560 -9.08 7.40 -8.20
C ARG A 560 -8.21 6.68 -9.21
N PHE A 561 -7.06 6.18 -8.76
CA PHE A 561 -6.10 5.51 -9.62
C PHE A 561 -5.62 4.20 -8.98
N ALA A 562 -5.43 3.18 -9.82
CA ALA A 562 -4.76 1.93 -9.46
C ALA A 562 -3.69 1.64 -10.51
N ASN A 563 -2.44 1.45 -10.11
CA ASN A 563 -1.31 1.22 -11.02
C ASN A 563 -1.28 2.21 -12.21
N ARG A 564 -1.47 3.51 -11.93
CA ARG A 564 -1.59 4.60 -12.92
C ARG A 564 -2.74 4.48 -13.94
N VAL A 565 -3.74 3.62 -13.67
CA VAL A 565 -4.97 3.51 -14.46
C VAL A 565 -6.11 4.23 -13.72
N PRO A 566 -6.82 5.17 -14.38
CA PRO A 566 -7.99 5.82 -13.81
C PRO A 566 -9.18 4.88 -13.60
N LEU A 567 -9.80 4.96 -12.42
CA LEU A 567 -11.01 4.23 -12.07
C LEU A 567 -12.23 5.14 -12.23
N VAL A 568 -12.96 5.02 -13.35
CA VAL A 568 -14.06 5.95 -13.69
C VAL A 568 -15.42 5.44 -13.19
N TYR A 569 -15.66 4.13 -13.18
CA TYR A 569 -16.93 3.52 -12.77
C TYR A 569 -16.93 3.04 -11.31
N GLN A 570 -18.11 2.63 -10.82
CA GLN A 570 -18.30 1.98 -9.51
C GLN A 570 -17.71 2.72 -8.28
N ARG A 571 -17.83 4.05 -8.24
CA ARG A 571 -17.34 4.87 -7.11
C ARG A 571 -17.86 4.40 -5.74
N GLY A 572 -19.13 4.00 -5.64
CA GLY A 572 -19.76 3.60 -4.37
C GLY A 572 -19.37 2.23 -3.81
N ALA A 573 -18.52 1.46 -4.52
CA ALA A 573 -18.03 0.15 -4.06
C ALA A 573 -16.51 0.14 -3.88
N CYS A 574 -15.88 1.33 -3.86
CA CYS A 574 -14.43 1.46 -3.86
C CYS A 574 -13.93 1.97 -2.52
N ALA A 575 -12.95 1.26 -1.94
CA ALA A 575 -12.31 1.61 -0.67
C ALA A 575 -11.87 3.08 -0.59
N THR A 576 -11.31 3.64 -1.67
CA THR A 576 -10.93 5.06 -1.73
C THR A 576 -12.08 6.03 -1.47
N SER A 577 -13.28 5.72 -1.98
CA SER A 577 -14.47 6.56 -1.80
C SER A 577 -15.04 6.40 -0.40
N ASP A 578 -14.94 5.22 0.19
CA ASP A 578 -15.39 4.95 1.55
C ASP A 578 -14.50 5.70 2.55
N VAL A 579 -13.16 5.59 2.40
CA VAL A 579 -12.20 6.31 3.24
C VAL A 579 -12.38 7.84 3.17
N ILE A 580 -12.63 8.40 1.97
CA ILE A 580 -12.93 9.85 1.86
C ILE A 580 -14.20 10.21 2.63
N GLN A 581 -15.23 9.36 2.60
CA GLN A 581 -16.50 9.64 3.28
C GLN A 581 -16.39 9.54 4.81
N ASP A 582 -15.48 8.69 5.30
CA ASP A 582 -15.25 8.44 6.72
C ASP A 582 -14.37 9.52 7.38
N ILE A 583 -13.50 10.18 6.61
CA ILE A 583 -12.72 11.31 7.11
C ILE A 583 -13.64 12.49 7.46
N ASN A 584 -13.48 13.03 8.67
CA ASN A 584 -14.14 14.27 9.08
C ASN A 584 -13.39 15.49 8.52
N TRP A 585 -13.83 15.94 7.34
CA TRP A 585 -13.22 17.03 6.57
C TRP A 585 -13.43 18.42 7.18
N ARG A 586 -14.39 18.57 8.10
CA ARG A 586 -14.59 19.82 8.85
C ARG A 586 -13.36 20.19 9.68
N ASN A 587 -12.63 19.17 10.15
CA ASN A 587 -11.37 19.37 10.87
C ASN A 587 -10.26 19.96 9.99
N TYR A 588 -10.45 19.95 8.67
CA TYR A 588 -9.56 20.47 7.64
C TYR A 588 -10.15 21.68 6.89
N GLU A 589 -11.15 22.35 7.48
CA GLU A 589 -11.79 23.57 6.97
C GLU A 589 -12.61 23.40 5.66
N LEU A 590 -12.96 22.17 5.26
CA LEU A 590 -13.92 21.91 4.19
C LEU A 590 -15.34 21.74 4.75
N ASP A 591 -16.34 22.09 3.94
CA ASP A 591 -17.74 21.86 4.30
C ASP A 591 -18.11 20.39 4.11
N GLN A 592 -18.83 19.82 5.06
CA GLN A 592 -19.27 18.43 5.00
C GLN A 592 -20.59 18.32 5.79
N PRO A 593 -21.73 18.60 5.16
CA PRO A 593 -23.03 18.54 5.83
C PRO A 593 -23.26 17.14 6.44
N GLY A 594 -23.78 17.07 7.67
CA GLY A 594 -23.98 15.79 8.38
C GLY A 594 -22.73 15.18 9.03
N GLY A 595 -21.51 15.54 8.61
CA GLY A 595 -20.26 15.14 9.26
C GLY A 595 -19.74 13.78 8.80
N SER A 596 -20.41 13.17 7.82
CA SER A 596 -20.00 11.99 7.06
C SER A 596 -20.35 12.20 5.59
N GLY A 597 -19.74 11.40 4.71
CA GLY A 597 -19.96 11.50 3.27
C GLY A 597 -18.95 12.40 2.56
N THR A 598 -19.06 12.54 1.25
CA THR A 598 -18.10 13.35 0.46
C THR A 598 -18.23 14.84 0.84
N PRO A 599 -17.11 15.54 1.12
CA PRO A 599 -17.15 16.96 1.44
C PRO A 599 -17.54 17.79 0.21
N ASN A 600 -17.94 19.04 0.47
CA ASN A 600 -18.26 20.04 -0.52
C ASN A 600 -17.18 21.14 -0.56
N GLY A 601 -16.99 21.71 -1.74
CA GLY A 601 -16.14 22.87 -1.97
C GLY A 601 -15.25 22.76 -3.21
N PRO A 602 -14.47 23.81 -3.50
CA PRO A 602 -13.59 23.88 -4.67
C PRO A 602 -12.32 23.08 -4.44
N ALA A 603 -12.44 21.75 -4.32
CA ALA A 603 -11.32 20.85 -4.13
C ALA A 603 -11.37 19.66 -5.08
N VAL A 604 -10.19 19.23 -5.51
CA VAL A 604 -9.96 17.98 -6.24
C VAL A 604 -9.05 17.13 -5.36
N VAL A 605 -9.46 15.88 -5.11
CA VAL A 605 -8.68 14.91 -4.33
C VAL A 605 -8.28 13.76 -5.23
N MET A 606 -6.98 13.53 -5.33
CA MET A 606 -6.37 12.41 -6.04
C MET A 606 -5.89 11.35 -5.05
N ILE A 607 -6.19 10.09 -5.35
CA ILE A 607 -5.66 8.92 -4.63
C ILE A 607 -5.14 7.93 -5.65
N HIS A 608 -3.90 7.49 -5.48
CA HIS A 608 -3.28 6.47 -6.28
C HIS A 608 -2.80 5.32 -5.38
N VAL A 609 -3.14 4.09 -5.77
CA VAL A 609 -2.63 2.86 -5.15
C VAL A 609 -1.80 2.11 -6.19
N ALA A 610 -0.51 1.94 -5.92
CA ALA A 610 0.41 1.15 -6.72
C ALA A 610 0.67 -0.19 -6.02
N SER A 611 0.53 -1.31 -6.72
CA SER A 611 0.80 -2.66 -6.20
C SER A 611 1.18 -3.60 -7.34
N THR A 612 1.94 -4.67 -7.05
CA THR A 612 2.10 -5.80 -7.97
C THR A 612 0.76 -6.48 -8.26
N ASN A 613 -0.14 -6.48 -7.26
CA ASN A 613 -1.46 -7.05 -7.35
C ASN A 613 -2.48 -6.17 -6.61
N VAL A 614 -3.27 -5.41 -7.38
CA VAL A 614 -4.34 -4.57 -6.81
C VAL A 614 -5.58 -5.43 -6.57
N PRO A 615 -6.15 -5.46 -5.34
CA PRO A 615 -7.36 -6.21 -5.06
C PRO A 615 -8.58 -5.48 -5.63
N PHE A 616 -9.04 -5.90 -6.81
CA PHE A 616 -10.25 -5.36 -7.44
C PHE A 616 -11.51 -6.11 -6.97
N THR A 617 -12.65 -5.41 -6.94
CA THR A 617 -13.96 -6.03 -6.64
C THR A 617 -14.52 -6.89 -7.78
N SER A 618 -14.00 -6.70 -8.99
CA SER A 618 -14.40 -7.42 -10.21
C SER A 618 -13.31 -7.39 -11.28
N GLU A 619 -13.40 -8.29 -12.26
CA GLU A 619 -12.45 -8.40 -13.38
C GLU A 619 -12.40 -7.15 -14.30
N SER A 620 -13.41 -6.27 -14.26
CA SER A 620 -13.43 -5.03 -15.04
C SER A 620 -12.57 -3.91 -14.46
N LYS A 621 -11.98 -4.11 -13.26
CA LYS A 621 -11.01 -3.21 -12.61
C LYS A 621 -11.50 -1.77 -12.46
N ASP A 622 -12.68 -1.61 -11.87
CA ASP A 622 -13.31 -0.29 -11.66
C ASP A 622 -13.30 0.19 -10.20
N ALA A 623 -13.07 -0.72 -9.26
CA ALA A 623 -13.04 -0.41 -7.84
C ALA A 623 -12.05 -1.30 -7.09
N ILE A 624 -11.28 -0.67 -6.20
CA ILE A 624 -10.42 -1.33 -5.22
C ILE A 624 -11.31 -1.84 -4.08
N ALA A 625 -11.13 -3.10 -3.71
CA ALA A 625 -11.85 -3.76 -2.62
C ALA A 625 -11.45 -3.20 -1.24
N ASN A 626 -12.36 -3.33 -0.26
CA ASN A 626 -12.15 -2.89 1.11
C ASN A 626 -11.19 -3.84 1.85
N VAL A 627 -9.90 -3.56 1.74
CA VAL A 627 -8.82 -4.24 2.45
C VAL A 627 -8.34 -3.35 3.60
N PRO A 628 -8.37 -3.80 4.86
CA PRO A 628 -8.04 -2.96 6.02
C PRO A 628 -6.66 -2.30 5.95
N GLU A 629 -5.64 -3.01 5.45
CA GLU A 629 -4.27 -2.50 5.27
C GLU A 629 -4.24 -1.31 4.31
N ILE A 630 -4.91 -1.46 3.16
CA ILE A 630 -4.96 -0.44 2.11
C ILE A 630 -5.79 0.77 2.56
N GLU A 631 -6.93 0.54 3.22
CA GLU A 631 -7.80 1.62 3.73
C GLU A 631 -7.08 2.49 4.76
N ARG A 632 -6.38 1.87 5.71
CA ARG A 632 -5.57 2.60 6.71
C ARG A 632 -4.54 3.49 6.02
N GLU A 633 -3.85 2.97 5.00
CA GLU A 633 -2.79 3.73 4.34
C GLU A 633 -3.32 4.85 3.45
N ILE A 634 -4.46 4.64 2.77
CA ILE A 634 -5.20 5.71 2.08
C ILE A 634 -5.61 6.81 3.06
N GLU A 635 -6.13 6.45 4.23
CA GLU A 635 -6.55 7.41 5.24
C GLU A 635 -5.37 8.25 5.73
N LEU A 636 -4.21 7.62 5.98
CA LEU A 636 -2.99 8.29 6.43
C LEU A 636 -2.44 9.24 5.35
N ALA A 637 -2.38 8.80 4.08
CA ALA A 637 -1.97 9.63 2.96
C ALA A 637 -2.85 10.88 2.82
N LEU A 638 -4.18 10.69 2.76
CA LEU A 638 -5.14 11.80 2.66
C LEU A 638 -5.03 12.78 3.82
N ARG A 639 -4.87 12.28 5.05
CA ARG A 639 -4.70 13.13 6.23
C ARG A 639 -3.43 13.96 6.17
N SER A 640 -2.34 13.43 5.62
CA SER A 640 -1.09 14.17 5.45
C SER A 640 -1.31 15.39 4.54
N ALA A 641 -1.84 15.18 3.33
CA ALA A 641 -2.15 16.27 2.38
C ALA A 641 -3.21 17.24 2.95
N ALA A 642 -4.24 16.74 3.63
CA ALA A 642 -5.31 17.57 4.21
C ALA A 642 -4.81 18.48 5.35
N ARG A 643 -3.77 18.09 6.09
CA ARG A 643 -3.13 18.97 7.08
C ARG A 643 -2.48 20.19 6.43
N GLU A 644 -1.93 20.02 5.23
CA GLU A 644 -1.32 21.11 4.47
C GLU A 644 -2.38 22.11 4.00
N LEU A 645 -3.46 21.58 3.42
CA LEU A 645 -4.64 22.36 3.04
C LEU A 645 -5.18 23.17 4.22
N LYS A 646 -5.30 22.54 5.39
CA LYS A 646 -5.74 23.22 6.62
C LYS A 646 -4.83 24.40 6.98
N ARG A 647 -3.50 24.25 6.90
CA ARG A 647 -2.56 25.35 7.19
C ARG A 647 -2.77 26.51 6.21
N TYR A 648 -2.92 26.21 4.92
CA TYR A 648 -3.20 27.20 3.87
C TYR A 648 -4.52 27.94 4.12
N LEU A 649 -5.63 27.21 4.33
CA LEU A 649 -6.95 27.78 4.56
C LEU A 649 -7.01 28.64 5.83
N LYS A 650 -6.36 28.18 6.91
CA LYS A 650 -6.29 28.94 8.15
C LYS A 650 -5.49 30.25 7.96
N LYS A 651 -4.39 30.22 7.21
CA LYS A 651 -3.62 31.43 6.88
C LYS A 651 -4.48 32.41 6.08
N ARG A 652 -5.16 31.93 5.02
CA ARG A 652 -6.04 32.76 4.17
C ARG A 652 -7.20 33.38 4.96
N ARG A 653 -7.90 32.59 5.77
CA ARG A 653 -9.00 33.07 6.63
C ARG A 653 -8.55 34.11 7.65
N THR A 654 -7.36 33.94 8.22
CA THR A 654 -6.77 34.91 9.17
C THR A 654 -6.50 36.25 8.47
N LEU A 655 -5.96 36.22 7.25
CA LEU A 655 -5.73 37.42 6.45
C LEU A 655 -7.03 38.13 6.07
N GLU A 656 -8.04 37.38 5.60
CA GLU A 656 -9.36 37.94 5.28
C GLU A 656 -10.03 38.60 6.50
N GLN A 657 -9.96 37.97 7.67
CA GLN A 657 -10.51 38.53 8.92
C GLN A 657 -9.77 39.82 9.32
N ARG A 658 -8.45 39.85 9.18
CA ARG A 658 -7.65 41.06 9.41
C ARG A 658 -8.05 42.19 8.46
N GLN A 659 -8.21 41.89 7.18
CA GLN A 659 -8.61 42.88 6.18
C GLN A 659 -10.01 43.44 6.46
N ARG A 660 -10.97 42.58 6.80
CA ARG A 660 -12.32 43.02 7.20
C ARG A 660 -12.27 43.90 8.45
N LYS A 661 -11.49 43.51 9.47
CA LYS A 661 -11.31 44.30 10.68
C LYS A 661 -10.71 45.67 10.35
N ARG A 662 -9.66 45.72 9.51
CA ARG A 662 -9.03 46.96 9.05
C ARG A 662 -10.02 47.89 8.37
N ASN A 663 -10.78 47.38 7.39
CA ASN A 663 -11.74 48.18 6.64
C ASN A 663 -12.82 48.77 7.56
N VAL A 664 -13.39 47.94 8.46
CA VAL A 664 -14.41 48.41 9.41
C VAL A 664 -13.86 49.48 10.35
N ILE A 665 -12.62 49.33 10.85
CA ILE A 665 -12.03 50.33 11.74
C ILE A 665 -11.66 51.60 10.97
N ALA A 666 -11.10 51.48 9.76
CA ALA A 666 -10.77 52.62 8.91
C ALA A 666 -12.01 53.45 8.55
N ASP A 667 -13.19 52.83 8.43
CA ASP A 667 -14.45 53.55 8.19
C ASP A 667 -15.00 54.24 9.46
N ILE A 668 -14.94 53.55 10.60
CA ILE A 668 -15.58 54.00 11.86
C ILE A 668 -14.71 55.02 12.60
N LEU A 669 -13.40 54.83 12.65
CA LEU A 669 -12.49 55.58 13.51
C LEU A 669 -12.42 57.08 13.14
N PRO A 670 -12.30 57.49 11.85
CA PRO A 670 -12.37 58.90 11.47
C PRO A 670 -13.72 59.51 11.82
N THR A 671 -14.82 58.80 11.54
CA THR A 671 -16.17 59.26 11.85
C THR A 671 -16.39 59.50 13.35
N MET A 672 -15.77 58.68 14.21
CA MET A 672 -15.80 58.87 15.66
C MET A 672 -14.91 60.04 16.11
N ALA A 673 -13.72 60.15 15.55
CA ALA A 673 -12.77 61.23 15.84
C ALA A 673 -13.35 62.60 15.49
N ASP A 674 -13.93 62.76 14.30
CA ASP A 674 -14.56 64.00 13.84
C ASP A 674 -15.70 64.42 14.77
N LYS A 675 -16.61 63.49 15.08
CA LYS A 675 -17.73 63.77 15.99
C LYS A 675 -17.28 64.14 17.39
N LEU A 676 -16.20 63.54 17.89
CA LEU A 676 -15.64 63.88 19.21
C LEU A 676 -14.95 65.23 19.19
N ALA A 677 -14.20 65.55 18.13
CA ALA A 677 -13.58 66.87 17.94
C ALA A 677 -14.65 67.96 17.87
N ASP A 678 -15.71 67.75 17.07
CA ASP A 678 -16.87 68.64 16.95
C ASP A 678 -17.57 68.85 18.30
N MET A 679 -17.82 67.78 19.05
CA MET A 679 -18.50 67.88 20.36
C MET A 679 -17.65 68.53 21.46
N THR A 680 -16.32 68.47 21.35
CA THR A 680 -15.40 69.02 22.36
C THR A 680 -14.80 70.37 21.97
N GLU A 681 -15.11 70.88 20.77
CA GLU A 681 -14.53 72.10 20.17
C GLU A 681 -12.99 72.06 20.17
N ARG A 682 -12.41 70.89 19.90
CA ARG A 682 -10.95 70.67 19.85
C ARG A 682 -10.49 70.36 18.43
N GLU A 683 -9.18 70.45 18.22
CA GLU A 683 -8.53 70.05 16.98
C GLU A 683 -8.77 68.55 16.67
N SER A 684 -8.71 68.21 15.39
CA SER A 684 -8.88 66.85 14.88
C SER A 684 -7.88 65.90 15.53
N LEU A 685 -8.35 64.73 15.97
CA LEU A 685 -7.51 63.69 16.58
C LEU A 685 -6.69 62.98 15.50
N ALA A 686 -5.39 62.77 15.76
CA ALA A 686 -4.57 61.85 14.96
C ALA A 686 -5.03 60.40 15.23
N ILE A 687 -5.57 59.76 14.19
CA ILE A 687 -6.21 58.44 14.30
C ILE A 687 -5.31 57.30 13.81
N GLU A 688 -4.23 57.64 13.11
CA GLU A 688 -3.33 56.71 12.43
C GLU A 688 -2.56 55.82 13.42
N ASP A 689 -2.00 56.41 14.48
CA ASP A 689 -1.36 55.68 15.58
C ASP A 689 -2.37 54.79 16.32
N SER A 690 -3.58 55.30 16.57
CA SER A 690 -4.65 54.51 17.19
C SER A 690 -5.06 53.33 16.32
N LEU A 691 -5.15 53.52 15.00
CA LEU A 691 -5.46 52.46 14.03
C LEU A 691 -4.36 51.40 14.03
N ALA A 692 -3.09 51.79 13.97
CA ALA A 692 -1.96 50.88 13.98
C ALA A 692 -1.88 50.05 15.28
N ARG A 693 -2.15 50.68 16.42
CA ARG A 693 -2.27 49.99 17.73
C ARG A 693 -3.40 48.97 17.75
N ILE A 694 -4.60 49.32 17.28
CA ILE A 694 -5.75 48.40 17.26
C ILE A 694 -5.51 47.23 16.30
N MET A 695 -4.74 47.45 15.24
CA MET A 695 -4.37 46.44 14.24
C MET A 695 -3.15 45.60 14.65
N ASN A 696 -2.42 46.00 15.69
CA ASN A 696 -1.16 45.36 16.12
C ASN A 696 -0.07 45.41 15.03
N ASN A 697 -0.01 46.54 14.32
CA ASN A 697 0.85 46.74 13.15
C ASN A 697 2.15 47.47 13.51
N VAL A 698 3.14 47.37 12.62
CA VAL A 698 4.30 48.27 12.62
C VAL A 698 3.86 49.58 11.97
N LEU A 699 4.01 50.68 12.71
CA LEU A 699 3.69 52.03 12.25
C LEU A 699 4.96 52.74 11.80
N VAL A 700 4.94 53.29 10.59
CA VAL A 700 5.98 54.17 10.06
C VAL A 700 5.39 55.57 9.97
N GLU A 701 5.95 56.51 10.71
CA GLU A 701 5.56 57.91 10.73
C GLU A 701 6.67 58.78 10.15
N ARG A 702 6.33 59.59 9.15
CA ARG A 702 7.19 60.66 8.63
C ARG A 702 6.58 62.00 9.00
N THR A 703 7.35 62.86 9.66
CA THR A 703 6.93 64.21 10.06
C THR A 703 7.94 65.22 9.57
N VAL A 704 7.48 66.40 9.14
CA VAL A 704 8.33 67.49 8.67
C VAL A 704 8.07 68.75 9.50
N GLU A 705 9.08 69.23 10.21
CA GLU A 705 9.03 70.47 11.00
C GLU A 705 10.25 71.35 10.70
N ASN A 706 10.02 72.59 10.24
CA ASN A 706 11.07 73.59 9.97
C ASN A 706 12.25 73.03 9.14
N ASP A 707 11.95 72.43 7.98
CA ASP A 707 12.91 71.78 7.06
C ASP A 707 13.55 70.47 7.59
N GLY A 708 13.31 70.08 8.85
CA GLY A 708 13.71 68.78 9.40
C GLY A 708 12.69 67.66 9.15
N VAL A 709 13.13 66.53 8.59
CA VAL A 709 12.39 65.28 8.47
C VAL A 709 12.71 64.38 9.66
N ARG A 710 11.67 63.86 10.32
CA ARG A 710 11.76 62.83 11.35
C ARG A 710 10.98 61.61 10.91
N LEU A 711 11.69 60.49 10.73
CA LEU A 711 11.12 59.17 10.46
C LEU A 711 11.13 58.35 11.74
N VAL A 712 9.96 57.86 12.15
CA VAL A 712 9.78 57.04 13.35
C VAL A 712 9.17 55.70 12.94
N VAL A 713 9.75 54.60 13.42
CA VAL A 713 9.19 53.26 13.32
C VAL A 713 8.76 52.82 14.71
N THR A 714 7.47 52.60 14.89
CA THR A 714 6.88 52.13 16.16
C THR A 714 6.34 50.72 15.95
N ASN A 715 6.80 49.76 16.75
CA ASN A 715 6.36 48.38 16.63
C ASN A 715 5.26 48.05 17.65
N HIS A 716 4.00 48.02 17.21
CA HIS A 716 2.90 47.57 18.06
C HIS A 716 2.67 46.07 18.02
N SER A 717 3.38 45.30 17.19
CA SER A 717 3.20 43.84 17.10
C SER A 717 3.84 43.08 18.27
N ASP A 718 3.48 41.81 18.43
CA ASP A 718 4.02 40.94 19.51
C ASP A 718 5.41 40.35 19.19
N SER A 719 5.96 40.64 18.02
CA SER A 719 7.24 40.11 17.52
C SER A 719 8.24 41.24 17.24
N VAL A 720 9.54 40.93 17.21
CA VAL A 720 10.55 41.90 16.74
C VAL A 720 10.27 42.21 15.27
N ALA A 721 10.27 43.50 14.92
CA ALA A 721 10.11 43.99 13.57
C ALA A 721 11.48 44.31 12.98
N GLU A 722 11.84 43.60 11.91
CA GLU A 722 13.02 43.87 11.10
C GLU A 722 12.52 44.30 9.73
N LEU A 723 12.90 45.51 9.31
CA LEU A 723 12.42 46.12 8.09
C LEU A 723 13.54 46.92 7.43
N ALA A 724 13.47 47.02 6.11
CA ALA A 724 14.29 47.93 5.32
C ALA A 724 13.40 49.08 4.87
N LEU A 725 13.61 50.27 5.43
CA LEU A 725 12.87 51.48 5.11
C LEU A 725 13.71 52.34 4.17
N THR A 726 13.11 52.78 3.07
CA THR A 726 13.73 53.72 2.13
C THR A 726 12.85 54.94 1.99
N ASP A 727 13.35 56.11 2.40
CA ASP A 727 12.73 57.40 2.12
C ASP A 727 13.46 58.04 0.93
N ILE A 728 12.73 58.21 -0.18
CA ILE A 728 13.24 58.76 -1.44
C ILE A 728 12.90 60.24 -1.43
N VAL A 729 13.89 61.12 -1.44
CA VAL A 729 13.70 62.58 -1.41
C VAL A 729 14.35 63.26 -2.62
N SER A 730 13.75 64.35 -3.10
CA SER A 730 14.23 65.12 -4.26
C SER A 730 15.27 66.21 -3.93
N VAL A 731 15.77 66.22 -2.70
CA VAL A 731 16.77 67.18 -2.22
C VAL A 731 17.81 66.43 -1.39
N ASP A 732 19.07 66.83 -1.51
CA ASP A 732 20.19 66.26 -0.76
C ASP A 732 19.95 66.36 0.76
N PRO A 733 19.77 65.22 1.46
CA PRO A 733 19.52 65.20 2.90
C PRO A 733 20.81 65.24 3.73
N GLY A 734 21.98 65.26 3.08
CA GLY A 734 23.29 65.20 3.73
C GLY A 734 23.61 63.82 4.31
N ASP A 735 24.66 63.77 5.16
CA ASP A 735 25.03 62.55 5.88
C ASP A 735 24.12 62.34 7.10
N ILE A 736 23.53 61.14 7.20
CA ILE A 736 22.57 60.78 8.26
C ILE A 736 23.17 59.68 9.13
N GLU A 737 23.12 59.85 10.45
CA GLU A 737 23.60 58.84 11.39
C GLU A 737 22.68 57.60 11.38
N ASN A 738 23.26 56.41 11.21
CA ASN A 738 22.55 55.12 11.15
C ASN A 738 21.65 54.92 9.90
N ALA A 739 21.82 55.72 8.85
CA ALA A 739 21.19 55.50 7.55
C ALA A 739 22.23 55.59 6.42
N THR A 740 21.98 54.93 5.30
CA THR A 740 22.81 55.00 4.09
C THR A 740 22.11 55.85 3.05
N VAL A 741 22.75 56.94 2.61
CA VAL A 741 22.21 57.82 1.57
C VAL A 741 22.85 57.49 0.23
N VAL A 742 22.03 57.27 -0.80
CA VAL A 742 22.49 56.99 -2.17
C VAL A 742 21.79 57.91 -3.15
N GLU A 743 22.55 58.66 -3.95
CA GLU A 743 21.99 59.47 -5.05
C GLU A 743 21.84 58.61 -6.31
N MET A 744 20.65 58.65 -6.93
CA MET A 744 20.40 58.06 -8.25
C MET A 744 19.45 58.97 -9.05
N ASP A 745 19.85 59.33 -10.27
CA ASP A 745 19.04 60.10 -11.23
C ASP A 745 18.43 61.42 -10.70
N GLY A 746 19.10 62.07 -9.75
CA GLY A 746 18.66 63.34 -9.15
C GLY A 746 17.68 63.20 -7.98
N GLU A 747 17.50 61.97 -7.46
CA GLU A 747 16.81 61.67 -6.21
C GLU A 747 17.77 61.00 -5.22
N TRP A 748 17.53 61.19 -3.92
CA TRP A 748 18.33 60.67 -2.82
C TRP A 748 17.54 59.61 -2.06
N PHE A 749 18.11 58.41 -1.95
CA PHE A 749 17.54 57.25 -1.29
C PHE A 749 18.13 57.14 0.11
N VAL A 750 17.38 57.52 1.13
CA VAL A 750 17.74 57.36 2.54
C VAL A 750 17.31 55.96 3.00
N LYS A 751 18.26 55.03 3.07
CA LYS A 751 18.03 53.64 3.48
C LYS A 751 18.32 53.44 4.96
N TRP A 752 17.37 52.88 5.69
CA TRP A 752 17.46 52.63 7.12
C TRP A 752 16.87 51.27 7.46
N ASP A 753 17.65 50.44 8.16
CA ASP A 753 17.29 49.05 8.50
C ASP A 753 17.09 48.87 10.02
N PRO A 754 16.02 49.41 10.62
CA PRO A 754 15.80 49.29 12.05
C PRO A 754 15.33 47.89 12.45
N SER A 755 15.84 47.43 13.60
CA SER A 755 15.31 46.28 14.34
C SER A 755 14.62 46.78 15.61
N VAL A 756 13.30 46.71 15.66
CA VAL A 756 12.48 47.32 16.72
C VAL A 756 11.74 46.23 17.50
N ARG A 757 11.95 46.15 18.83
CA ARG A 757 11.23 45.18 19.67
C ARG A 757 9.77 45.57 19.87
N SER A 758 8.96 44.61 20.30
CA SER A 758 7.55 44.84 20.63
C SER A 758 7.40 45.97 21.65
N GLY A 759 6.58 46.97 21.31
CA GLY A 759 6.32 48.15 22.13
C GLY A 759 7.42 49.22 22.13
N GLU A 760 8.52 48.98 21.43
CA GLU A 760 9.61 49.95 21.25
C GLU A 760 9.44 50.77 19.96
N GLN A 761 10.23 51.83 19.85
CA GLN A 761 10.26 52.72 18.70
C GLN A 761 11.72 53.08 18.37
N ALA A 762 12.02 53.20 17.09
CA ALA A 762 13.28 53.71 16.58
C ALA A 762 13.01 54.94 15.72
N ALA A 763 13.97 55.86 15.60
CA ALA A 763 13.81 57.05 14.79
C ALA A 763 15.13 57.51 14.18
N ILE A 764 15.04 58.12 13.00
CA ILE A 764 16.12 58.91 12.38
C ILE A 764 15.60 60.31 12.04
N GLU A 765 16.50 61.29 12.08
CA GLU A 765 16.22 62.68 11.79
C GLU A 765 17.26 63.21 10.79
N TYR A 766 16.81 63.97 9.81
CA TYR A 766 17.67 64.62 8.82
C TYR A 766 17.00 65.87 8.24
N ASP A 767 17.76 66.72 7.58
CA ASP A 767 17.29 68.03 7.11
C ASP A 767 17.10 68.01 5.58
N VAL A 768 15.94 68.45 5.12
CA VAL A 768 15.65 68.72 3.71
C VAL A 768 15.41 70.22 3.58
N ASN A 769 16.46 70.96 3.22
CA ASN A 769 16.48 72.42 3.12
C ASN A 769 15.54 72.95 1.99
N GLY A 770 14.22 72.82 2.17
CA GLY A 770 13.19 73.21 1.21
C GLY A 770 12.06 72.19 1.06
N ASN A 771 11.09 72.51 0.20
CA ASN A 771 9.91 71.69 -0.02
C ASN A 771 10.22 70.51 -0.98
N ALA A 772 10.82 69.44 -0.46
CA ALA A 772 11.18 68.24 -1.21
C ALA A 772 9.96 67.31 -1.45
N SER A 773 9.77 66.83 -2.68
CA SER A 773 8.92 65.65 -2.91
C SER A 773 9.54 64.40 -2.27
N PHE A 774 8.70 63.49 -1.80
CA PHE A 774 9.14 62.25 -1.16
C PHE A 774 8.31 61.02 -1.60
N ASP A 775 8.89 59.82 -1.43
CA ASP A 775 8.20 58.53 -1.51
C ASP A 775 8.80 57.55 -0.48
N ILE A 776 7.97 56.73 0.16
CA ILE A 776 8.41 55.78 1.20
C ILE A 776 8.17 54.34 0.73
N SER A 777 9.25 53.57 0.68
CA SER A 777 9.21 52.12 0.48
C SER A 777 9.61 51.38 1.76
N VAL A 778 8.88 50.32 2.09
CA VAL A 778 9.17 49.46 3.25
C VAL A 778 9.17 48.01 2.80
N GLU A 779 10.28 47.31 3.07
CA GLU A 779 10.45 45.89 2.80
C GLU A 779 10.64 45.11 4.12
N GLY A 780 10.36 43.80 4.10
CA GLY A 780 10.54 42.90 5.25
C GLY A 780 9.29 42.70 6.13
N ILE A 781 8.26 43.53 5.98
CA ILE A 781 6.98 43.41 6.69
C ILE A 781 5.86 43.12 5.68
N GLU A 782 5.00 42.14 5.97
CA GLU A 782 3.79 41.88 5.18
C GLU A 782 2.93 43.16 5.12
N PRO A 783 2.49 43.66 3.94
CA PRO A 783 1.75 44.91 3.80
C PRO A 783 0.50 45.02 4.68
N GLU A 784 -0.13 43.90 5.04
CA GLU A 784 -1.27 43.85 5.94
C GLU A 784 -0.93 44.16 7.41
N LYS A 785 0.35 44.02 7.79
CA LYS A 785 0.91 44.29 9.13
C LYS A 785 1.66 45.63 9.22
N LEU A 786 1.67 46.41 8.14
CA LEU A 786 2.33 47.70 8.05
C LEU A 786 1.28 48.82 7.98
N SER A 787 1.54 49.92 8.67
CA SER A 787 0.80 51.17 8.57
C SER A 787 1.81 52.27 8.27
N ILE A 788 1.61 53.03 7.19
CA ILE A 788 2.46 54.18 6.83
C ILE A 788 1.63 55.45 6.98
N ASN A 789 2.18 56.44 7.68
CA ASN A 789 1.64 57.77 7.88
C ASN A 789 2.74 58.78 7.53
N ALA A 790 2.59 59.54 6.43
CA ALA A 790 3.68 60.34 5.89
C ALA A 790 3.23 61.66 5.29
#